data_AF-A0A495ZJD2-F1
#
_entry.id   AF-A0A495ZJD2-F1
#
_cell.length_a   1.000
_cell.length_b   1.000
_cell.length_c   1.000
_cell.angle_alpha   90.00
_cell.angle_beta   90.00
_cell.angle_gamma   90.00
#
_symmetry.space_group_name_H-M   'P 1'
#
loop_
_entity.id
_entity.type
_entity.pdbx_description
1 polymer ?
#
loop_
_entity_poly.entity_id
_entity_poly.type
_entity_poly.pdbx_seq_one_letter_code
_entity_poly.pdbx_strand_id
1 'polypeptide(L)'
;MKVFATLTLLMLFLFSPCSLYALTLATPPWDYNIANLVKHADLVVLGKVTGMKLIPQEYSTSITLTVESVIKGEKVVGDRLLRFTVSGNAGMKKHRGKRINWHLSGRLEFKLGERLLLVMGGSHGKYRIFRPGGKIIVTDNKVYIPYTYKTNRYSDYHNEMREENLSRAVELPIDLVIKVAKASIKDYDAIKEIEADVSKAVSLTEKEARPSLSVGLLKRLEETADQILEEGAAGDESAGTRQRETIGGKSLEPPITIESDNSVEIPDPNLRTEIERELGRTSIAPITVADMESLTALDADRADISDLTGLEAAINLTWLTLSRNNLSDISALLGLTNLTKLDLSGNSVSDLSVLSRLTNLTRLMLSRNDLSDISVLSELTNLTHLSLFDTGISDISVLSGLTNLTHLWLHNNSISDISAVLGLTNLTRLWLGDNSLSDISAVSGLTNLTELVLRKNSISDISSLSGLTNLTELELGKNNISDISALSGLTNLTRLTLYYNSLSDISVISGLTNLTWLELQGNSISDVSALSRLTKLTLIGLWDNNISDLSPLVSNAGLGRNDTVDVDENPLSAESTNTHIPTLLGKGVDVRVDKPVDIYDRDLRAKIKTTLGTAVGATIKRADMAMLTTLHTSSAEISTLTGLEYATNLTHLYLADNRISDISALSELTNLLVLHLNNNNIADISPLVTNTGLGSGDSVDVRGNPLSAESINTHIPTLQSRGVTVHFE
;
A
#
# COMPACT_ATOMS: atom_id res chain seq x y z
N MET A 1 -11.07 58.15 21.81
CA MET A 1 -10.22 58.50 22.96
C MET A 1 -10.36 57.39 23.99
N LYS A 2 -9.26 56.68 24.27
CA LYS A 2 -9.00 55.75 25.39
C LYS A 2 -9.82 54.43 25.40
N VAL A 3 -9.23 53.27 25.09
CA VAL A 3 -8.17 52.50 25.80
C VAL A 3 -8.68 51.89 27.11
N PHE A 4 -8.67 50.55 27.15
CA PHE A 4 -8.38 49.66 28.29
C PHE A 4 -8.67 50.17 29.71
N ALA A 5 -9.62 49.51 30.37
CA ALA A 5 -9.63 49.02 31.77
C ALA A 5 -11.11 48.71 32.07
N THR A 6 -11.52 47.53 32.55
CA THR A 6 -10.97 46.87 33.72
C THR A 6 -11.41 45.41 33.68
N LEU A 7 -10.43 44.52 33.76
CA LEU A 7 -10.62 43.12 34.09
C LEU A 7 -11.10 43.02 35.56
N THR A 8 -11.77 41.90 35.86
CA THR A 8 -11.90 41.28 37.20
C THR A 8 -13.02 41.79 38.13
N LEU A 9 -14.14 41.06 38.15
CA LEU A 9 -14.64 40.47 39.41
C LEU A 9 -15.67 39.35 39.15
N LEU A 10 -15.44 38.18 39.78
CA LEU A 10 -16.40 37.15 40.22
C LEU A 10 -17.30 36.50 39.15
N MET A 11 -17.07 35.25 38.71
CA MET A 11 -17.42 34.02 39.45
C MET A 11 -18.58 34.18 40.43
N LEU A 12 -19.80 33.82 39.99
CA LEU A 12 -20.79 32.96 40.67
C LEU A 12 -22.17 33.16 40.03
N PHE A 13 -22.99 32.11 40.04
CA PHE A 13 -24.25 31.90 39.30
C PHE A 13 -24.00 31.55 37.82
N LEU A 14 -24.17 30.30 37.38
CA LEU A 14 -25.41 29.53 37.47
C LEU A 14 -25.13 28.02 37.45
N PHE A 15 -25.66 27.30 38.45
CA PHE A 15 -26.00 25.89 38.32
C PHE A 15 -27.35 25.79 37.58
N SER A 16 -27.33 25.17 36.38
CA SER A 16 -28.31 24.27 35.72
C SER A 16 -29.82 24.61 35.62
N PRO A 17 -30.61 23.95 34.72
CA PRO A 17 -30.26 23.14 33.53
C PRO A 17 -31.12 23.48 32.28
N CYS A 18 -30.55 23.37 31.06
CA CYS A 18 -31.22 22.79 29.87
C CYS A 18 -30.38 22.96 28.60
N SER A 19 -30.25 21.84 27.87
CA SER A 19 -29.99 21.73 26.42
C SER A 19 -28.80 22.46 25.80
N LEU A 20 -27.69 21.75 25.58
CA LEU A 20 -27.06 21.66 24.25
C LEU A 20 -25.99 20.55 24.21
N TYR A 21 -26.25 19.52 23.40
CA TYR A 21 -25.32 18.63 22.70
C TYR A 21 -23.85 18.59 23.18
N ALA A 22 -23.51 17.50 23.86
CA ALA A 22 -22.14 17.03 23.95
C ALA A 22 -21.68 16.59 22.56
N LEU A 23 -20.86 17.42 21.90
CA LEU A 23 -19.99 16.98 20.82
C LEU A 23 -18.89 16.14 21.48
N THR A 24 -19.05 14.81 21.49
CA THR A 24 -17.92 13.90 21.71
C THR A 24 -16.99 14.05 20.51
N LEU A 25 -16.08 15.01 20.60
CA LEU A 25 -14.94 15.10 19.70
C LEU A 25 -14.08 13.87 19.96
N ALA A 26 -14.09 12.98 18.98
CA ALA A 26 -13.10 11.95 18.79
C ALA A 26 -11.69 12.52 19.05
N THR A 27 -10.86 11.76 19.76
CA THR A 27 -9.41 11.99 19.83
C THR A 27 -8.90 12.30 18.41
N PRO A 28 -8.24 13.44 18.16
CA PRO A 28 -7.73 13.76 16.84
C PRO A 28 -6.71 12.68 16.41
N PRO A 29 -6.57 12.39 15.11
CA PRO A 29 -5.63 11.39 14.57
C PRO A 29 -4.13 11.74 14.76
N TRP A 30 -3.83 12.73 15.60
CA TRP A 30 -2.49 13.28 15.85
C TRP A 30 -1.80 12.57 17.02
N ASP A 31 -2.54 12.06 18.01
CA ASP A 31 -1.95 11.27 19.10
C ASP A 31 -1.28 9.98 18.58
N TYR A 32 -1.81 9.42 17.50
CA TYR A 32 -1.24 8.22 16.86
C TYR A 32 0.05 8.51 16.07
N ASN A 33 0.13 9.68 15.42
CA ASN A 33 1.32 10.06 14.63
C ASN A 33 2.46 10.62 15.50
N ILE A 34 2.17 11.29 16.62
CA ILE A 34 3.21 11.73 17.56
C ILE A 34 3.79 10.53 18.33
N ALA A 35 2.95 9.56 18.72
CA ALA A 35 3.42 8.32 19.35
C ALA A 35 4.35 7.49 18.43
N ASN A 36 4.09 7.50 17.12
CA ASN A 36 4.96 6.85 16.12
C ASN A 36 6.27 7.64 15.86
N LEU A 37 6.24 8.97 15.93
CA LEU A 37 7.47 9.79 15.79
C LEU A 37 8.44 9.59 16.97
N VAL A 38 7.91 9.35 18.16
CA VAL A 38 8.67 9.12 19.40
C VAL A 38 9.23 7.68 19.48
N LYS A 39 8.60 6.72 18.80
CA LYS A 39 9.01 5.31 18.83
C LYS A 39 10.22 4.95 17.97
N HIS A 40 10.70 5.84 17.08
CA HIS A 40 11.79 5.57 16.14
C HIS A 40 12.98 6.53 16.25
N ALA A 41 12.99 7.38 17.28
CA ALA A 41 14.15 8.17 17.64
C ALA A 41 14.18 8.24 19.16
N ASP A 42 15.20 7.66 19.80
CA ASP A 42 15.42 7.76 21.25
C ASP A 42 15.45 9.23 21.69
N LEU A 43 14.28 9.76 22.06
CA LEU A 43 14.04 11.16 22.36
C LEU A 43 13.23 11.24 23.64
N VAL A 44 13.76 11.96 24.63
CA VAL A 44 13.02 12.31 25.84
C VAL A 44 12.09 13.47 25.51
N VAL A 45 10.78 13.24 25.51
CA VAL A 45 9.76 14.27 25.29
C VAL A 45 9.62 15.11 26.57
N LEU A 46 10.03 16.38 26.51
CA LEU A 46 9.82 17.35 27.59
C LEU A 46 8.77 18.38 27.16
N GLY A 47 7.48 18.06 27.26
CA GLY A 47 6.43 19.05 27.03
C GLY A 47 5.00 18.53 27.05
N LYS A 48 4.10 19.32 27.68
CA LYS A 48 2.64 19.15 27.70
C LYS A 48 2.01 20.04 26.63
N VAL A 49 0.89 19.61 26.03
CA VAL A 49 0.05 20.45 25.15
C VAL A 49 -0.47 21.66 25.95
N THR A 50 -0.11 22.88 25.54
CA THR A 50 -0.49 24.11 26.26
C THR A 50 -1.55 24.91 25.49
N GLY A 51 -2.83 24.64 25.78
CA GLY A 51 -3.95 25.59 25.66
C GLY A 51 -4.56 25.83 24.27
N MET A 52 -5.89 25.92 24.23
CA MET A 52 -6.66 26.50 23.12
C MET A 52 -6.87 28.00 23.35
N LYS A 53 -6.61 28.84 22.34
CA LYS A 53 -6.88 30.28 22.42
C LYS A 53 -7.84 30.70 21.30
N LEU A 54 -8.96 31.32 21.68
CA LEU A 54 -9.90 31.98 20.77
C LEU A 54 -9.47 33.44 20.60
N ILE A 55 -9.16 33.85 19.36
CA ILE A 55 -8.82 35.24 19.04
C ILE A 55 -9.94 35.81 18.15
N PRO A 56 -10.77 36.75 18.64
CA PRO A 56 -11.68 37.49 17.79
C PRO A 56 -10.88 38.51 16.97
N GLN A 57 -11.04 38.51 15.64
CA GLN A 57 -10.56 39.63 14.82
C GLN A 57 -11.70 40.63 14.63
N GLU A 58 -11.51 41.85 15.11
CA GLU A 58 -12.33 43.00 14.72
C GLU A 58 -12.23 43.15 13.19
N TYR A 59 -13.38 43.05 12.52
CA TYR A 59 -13.60 43.14 11.06
C TYR A 59 -13.51 41.85 10.21
N SER A 60 -13.63 40.66 10.80
CA SER A 60 -13.84 39.42 10.02
C SER A 60 -14.88 38.49 10.66
N THR A 61 -15.74 37.86 9.83
CA THR A 61 -16.74 36.84 10.26
C THR A 61 -16.12 35.45 10.47
N SER A 62 -14.79 35.34 10.54
CA SER A 62 -14.06 34.09 10.74
C SER A 62 -13.71 33.88 12.23
N ILE A 63 -14.15 32.77 12.81
CA ILE A 63 -13.63 32.26 14.09
C ILE A 63 -12.41 31.39 13.76
N THR A 64 -11.25 31.70 14.35
CA THR A 64 -10.04 30.86 14.24
C THR A 64 -9.78 30.17 15.57
N LEU A 65 -9.77 28.84 15.55
CA LEU A 65 -9.28 27.99 16.64
C LEU A 65 -7.82 27.67 16.34
N THR A 66 -6.91 28.04 17.24
CA THR A 66 -5.49 27.71 17.14
C THR A 66 -5.14 26.72 18.25
N VAL A 67 -4.60 25.56 17.87
CA VAL A 67 -3.96 24.61 18.80
C VAL A 67 -2.45 24.73 18.61
N GLU A 68 -1.77 25.22 19.63
CA GLU A 68 -0.30 25.24 19.68
C GLU A 68 0.18 23.93 20.30
N SER A 69 0.91 23.14 19.51
CA SER A 69 1.70 22.01 20.04
C SER A 69 3.17 22.35 19.87
N VAL A 70 3.93 22.24 20.96
CA VAL A 70 5.37 22.51 21.00
C VAL A 70 6.06 21.26 21.51
N ILE A 71 6.76 20.56 20.63
CA ILE A 71 7.60 19.41 21.00
C ILE A 71 9.04 19.91 21.09
N LYS A 72 9.63 19.75 22.27
CA LYS A 72 11.04 20.04 22.51
C LYS A 72 11.78 18.74 22.73
N GLY A 73 12.90 18.57 22.06
CA GLY A 73 13.80 17.45 22.25
C GLY A 73 15.24 17.91 22.32
N GLU A 74 16.05 17.13 23.02
CA GLU A 74 17.49 17.34 23.16
C GLU A 74 18.23 16.07 22.75
N LYS A 75 19.37 16.22 22.08
CA LYS A 75 20.26 15.10 21.75
C LYS A 75 21.71 15.54 21.88
N VAL A 76 22.53 14.73 22.54
CA VAL A 76 23.98 14.97 22.66
C VAL A 76 24.67 14.33 21.46
N VAL A 77 25.50 15.09 20.76
CA VAL A 77 26.32 14.60 19.63
C VAL A 77 27.75 15.06 19.87
N GLY A 78 28.63 14.10 20.18
CA GLY A 78 29.94 14.39 20.75
C GLY A 78 29.80 15.12 22.09
N ASP A 79 30.60 16.16 22.31
CA ASP A 79 30.63 17.00 23.52
C ASP A 79 29.68 18.23 23.43
N ARG A 80 28.69 18.21 22.52
CA ARG A 80 27.74 19.31 22.30
C ARG A 80 26.28 18.86 22.38
N LEU A 81 25.45 19.70 23.02
CA LEU A 81 24.00 19.50 23.17
C LEU A 81 23.24 20.19 22.04
N LEU A 82 22.53 19.41 21.23
CA LEU A 82 21.59 19.90 20.22
C LEU A 82 20.19 20.00 20.81
N ARG A 83 19.55 21.15 20.63
CA ARG A 83 18.15 21.38 21.04
C ARG A 83 17.32 21.68 19.81
N PHE A 84 16.18 21.02 19.68
CA PHE A 84 15.23 21.30 18.62
C PHE A 84 13.85 21.59 19.18
N THR A 85 13.12 22.44 18.48
CA THR A 85 11.74 22.80 18.82
C THR A 85 10.90 22.68 17.57
N VAL A 86 9.87 21.84 17.64
CA VAL A 86 8.86 21.69 16.59
C VAL A 86 7.60 22.39 17.09
N SER A 87 7.16 23.42 16.39
CA SER A 87 5.89 24.10 16.66
C SER A 87 4.96 23.98 15.46
N GLY A 88 3.72 23.55 15.69
CA GLY A 88 2.68 23.51 14.67
C GLY A 88 1.45 24.30 15.10
N ASN A 89 0.87 25.05 14.15
CA ASN A 89 -0.43 25.69 14.31
C ASN A 89 -1.45 25.01 13.40
N ALA A 90 -2.55 24.53 13.98
CA ALA A 90 -3.73 24.10 13.25
C ALA A 90 -4.80 25.19 13.39
N GLY A 91 -5.26 25.74 12.27
CA GLY A 91 -6.30 26.78 12.22
C GLY A 91 -7.55 26.33 11.47
N MET A 92 -8.74 26.52 12.06
CA MET A 92 -10.03 26.43 11.35
C MET A 92 -10.44 27.82 10.82
N LYS A 93 -10.79 27.93 9.53
CA LYS A 93 -11.46 29.12 8.99
C LYS A 93 -12.83 28.74 8.40
N LYS A 94 -13.88 29.39 8.88
CA LYS A 94 -15.23 29.32 8.29
C LYS A 94 -15.44 30.57 7.42
N HIS A 95 -15.57 30.39 6.10
CA HIS A 95 -16.00 31.46 5.19
C HIS A 95 -17.45 31.21 4.75
N ARG A 96 -18.30 32.24 4.90
CA ARG A 96 -19.70 32.34 4.45
C ARG A 96 -20.30 31.07 3.83
N GLY A 97 -20.70 30.14 4.70
CA GLY A 97 -21.68 29.11 4.40
C GLY A 97 -21.22 27.84 3.67
N LYS A 98 -20.06 27.78 3.01
CA LYS A 98 -19.62 26.54 2.32
C LYS A 98 -18.10 26.35 2.39
N ARG A 99 -17.71 25.23 3.00
CA ARG A 99 -16.35 24.66 3.23
C ARG A 99 -15.63 25.07 4.52
N ILE A 100 -15.23 24.04 5.27
CA ILE A 100 -14.27 24.07 6.37
C ILE A 100 -12.93 23.68 5.74
N ASN A 101 -11.97 24.61 5.72
CA ASN A 101 -10.61 24.31 5.29
C ASN A 101 -9.69 24.24 6.51
N TRP A 102 -8.95 23.15 6.60
CA TRP A 102 -7.91 22.95 7.59
C TRP A 102 -6.58 23.43 7.02
N HIS A 103 -5.87 24.28 7.76
CA HIS A 103 -4.51 24.68 7.42
C HIS A 103 -3.56 24.19 8.51
N LEU A 104 -2.57 23.37 8.12
CA LEU A 104 -1.36 23.12 8.90
C LEU A 104 -0.30 24.13 8.47
N SER A 105 0.24 24.87 9.42
CA SER A 105 1.56 25.47 9.27
C SER A 105 2.48 24.90 10.34
N GLY A 106 3.52 24.18 9.90
CA GLY A 106 4.58 23.69 10.75
C GLY A 106 5.83 24.55 10.58
N ARG A 107 6.50 24.85 11.69
CA ARG A 107 7.81 25.52 11.70
C ARG A 107 8.80 24.57 12.39
N LEU A 108 9.85 24.20 11.67
CA LEU A 108 10.97 23.45 12.23
C LEU A 108 12.15 24.39 12.45
N GLU A 109 12.64 24.45 13.68
CA GLU A 109 13.83 25.23 14.05
C GLU A 109 14.91 24.31 14.63
N PHE A 110 16.11 24.42 14.08
CA PHE A 110 17.31 23.76 14.61
C PHE A 110 18.19 24.78 15.34
N LYS A 111 18.57 24.49 16.59
CA LYS A 111 19.45 25.34 17.39
C LYS A 111 20.64 24.55 17.93
N LEU A 112 21.82 25.18 17.89
CA LEU A 112 23.02 24.70 18.57
C LEU A 112 23.36 25.69 19.69
N GLY A 113 23.08 25.32 20.93
CA GLY A 113 23.04 26.26 22.06
C GLY A 113 21.91 27.30 21.91
N GLU A 114 22.20 28.59 22.13
CA GLU A 114 21.21 29.68 21.93
C GLU A 114 21.15 30.21 20.48
N ARG A 115 21.92 29.63 19.55
CA ARG A 115 22.00 30.12 18.16
C ARG A 115 21.13 29.30 17.20
N LEU A 116 20.39 30.00 16.34
CA LEU A 116 19.50 29.45 15.33
C LEU A 116 20.29 29.04 14.08
N LEU A 117 20.19 27.76 13.69
CA LEU A 117 20.95 27.17 12.59
C LEU A 117 20.15 27.10 11.28
N LEU A 118 18.85 26.80 11.36
CA LEU A 118 17.99 26.68 10.18
C LEU A 118 16.51 26.87 10.56
N VAL A 119 15.74 27.53 9.70
CA VAL A 119 14.27 27.61 9.77
C VAL A 119 13.70 27.14 8.44
N MET A 120 12.79 26.16 8.48
CA MET A 120 12.00 25.78 7.30
C MET A 120 10.53 26.15 7.54
N GLY A 121 9.94 26.85 6.57
CA GLY A 121 8.53 27.22 6.57
C GLY A 121 7.94 27.10 5.17
N GLY A 122 6.83 26.38 5.05
CA GLY A 122 6.05 26.27 3.82
C GLY A 122 4.69 26.94 4.00
N SER A 123 4.40 27.94 3.18
CA SER A 123 3.03 28.34 2.86
C SER A 123 2.89 28.30 1.34
N HIS A 124 1.71 27.91 0.86
CA HIS A 124 1.23 27.85 -0.52
C HIS A 124 0.96 26.43 -1.03
N GLY A 125 -0.29 26.24 -1.45
CA GLY A 125 -0.91 24.96 -1.73
C GLY A 125 -0.37 24.29 -2.98
N LYS A 126 0.26 23.13 -2.77
CA LYS A 126 0.25 21.89 -3.55
C LYS A 126 0.99 20.89 -2.66
N TYR A 127 0.38 19.76 -2.33
CA TYR A 127 0.97 18.80 -1.39
C TYR A 127 2.34 18.32 -1.90
N ARG A 128 3.41 18.70 -1.21
CA ARG A 128 4.77 18.18 -1.40
C ARG A 128 5.28 17.77 -0.02
N ILE A 129 5.34 16.47 0.22
CA ILE A 129 5.97 15.91 1.42
C ILE A 129 7.44 15.72 1.06
N PHE A 130 8.31 16.49 1.68
CA PHE A 130 9.75 16.27 1.61
C PHE A 130 10.12 15.25 2.70
N ARG A 131 10.69 14.12 2.30
CA ARG A 131 11.37 13.22 3.24
C ARG A 131 12.88 13.45 3.10
N PRO A 132 13.62 13.72 4.19
CA PRO A 132 15.07 13.69 4.13
C PRO A 132 15.48 12.23 3.91
N GLY A 133 16.00 11.93 2.73
CA GLY A 133 16.39 10.57 2.34
C GLY A 133 17.91 10.49 2.29
N GLY A 134 18.56 10.07 3.36
CA GLY A 134 19.99 9.77 3.40
C GLY A 134 20.86 10.73 4.23
N LYS A 135 22.09 10.30 4.55
CA LYS A 135 23.12 11.11 5.24
C LYS A 135 23.55 12.30 4.37
N ILE A 136 23.76 13.46 4.99
CA ILE A 136 24.39 14.62 4.34
C ILE A 136 25.85 14.26 4.07
N ILE A 137 26.27 14.34 2.81
CA ILE A 137 27.65 14.04 2.39
C ILE A 137 28.40 15.36 2.25
N VAL A 138 29.55 15.47 2.91
CA VAL A 138 30.43 16.64 2.86
C VAL A 138 31.75 16.22 2.23
N THR A 139 32.16 16.91 1.18
CA THR A 139 33.49 16.78 0.58
C THR A 139 34.26 18.08 0.77
N ASP A 140 35.55 18.10 0.41
CA ASP A 140 36.44 19.24 0.68
C ASP A 140 35.95 20.58 0.11
N ASN A 141 35.12 20.55 -0.96
CA ASN A 141 34.62 21.76 -1.62
C ASN A 141 33.08 21.86 -1.73
N LYS A 142 32.30 20.85 -1.33
CA LYS A 142 30.85 20.79 -1.57
C LYS A 142 30.05 20.03 -0.50
N VAL A 143 28.77 20.39 -0.36
CA VAL A 143 27.79 19.71 0.51
C VAL A 143 26.62 19.19 -0.31
N TYR A 144 26.30 17.90 -0.14
CA TYR A 144 25.21 17.21 -0.81
C TYR A 144 24.09 16.89 0.17
N ILE A 145 22.89 17.41 -0.11
CA ILE A 145 21.70 17.16 0.72
C ILE A 145 20.70 16.35 -0.12
N PRO A 146 20.58 15.04 0.15
CA PRO A 146 19.64 14.22 -0.59
C PRO A 146 18.21 14.41 -0.05
N TYR A 147 17.26 14.50 -0.97
CA TYR A 147 15.83 14.52 -0.68
C TYR A 147 15.10 13.57 -1.62
N THR A 148 14.07 12.91 -1.08
CA THR A 148 13.12 12.14 -1.88
C THR A 148 11.82 12.92 -1.96
N TYR A 149 11.23 12.94 -3.15
CA TYR A 149 9.87 13.44 -3.33
C TYR A 149 9.04 12.39 -4.06
N LYS A 150 7.75 12.29 -3.66
CA LYS A 150 6.78 11.39 -4.29
C LYS A 150 6.10 12.10 -5.47
N THR A 151 6.05 11.44 -6.62
CA THR A 151 5.15 11.83 -7.72
C THR A 151 4.18 10.70 -8.02
N ASN A 152 2.89 11.00 -8.02
CA ASN A 152 1.89 10.10 -8.58
C ASN A 152 1.81 10.35 -10.09
N ARG A 153 2.22 9.37 -10.90
CA ARG A 153 1.80 9.29 -12.31
C ARG A 153 0.78 8.17 -12.44
N TYR A 154 -0.35 8.51 -13.04
CA TYR A 154 -1.34 7.55 -13.53
C TYR A 154 -0.80 7.00 -14.86
N SER A 155 -0.70 5.68 -15.02
CA SER A 155 -0.46 5.05 -16.33
C SER A 155 -1.62 4.12 -16.66
N ASP A 156 -2.32 4.41 -17.75
CA ASP A 156 -3.67 3.90 -18.07
C ASP A 156 -3.76 2.44 -18.55
N TYR A 157 -2.91 1.50 -18.10
CA TYR A 157 -3.04 0.11 -18.57
C TYR A 157 -2.98 -1.02 -17.53
N HIS A 158 -2.68 -0.77 -16.26
CA HIS A 158 -2.90 -1.75 -15.18
C HIS A 158 -3.24 -0.99 -13.90
N ASN A 159 -4.30 -1.40 -13.20
CA ASN A 159 -4.72 -0.83 -11.91
C ASN A 159 -3.72 -1.18 -10.78
N GLU A 160 -2.53 -0.60 -10.84
CA GLU A 160 -1.57 -0.56 -9.74
C GLU A 160 -1.03 0.87 -9.56
N MET A 161 -1.05 1.38 -8.33
CA MET A 161 -0.24 2.54 -7.97
C MET A 161 1.25 2.13 -8.01
N ARG A 162 1.98 2.52 -9.05
CA ARG A 162 3.45 2.49 -8.99
C ARG A 162 3.96 3.74 -8.26
N GLU A 163 4.54 3.54 -7.08
CA GLU A 163 5.29 4.57 -6.38
C GLU A 163 6.67 4.76 -7.05
N GLU A 164 6.88 5.87 -7.75
CA GLU A 164 8.23 6.28 -8.15
C GLU A 164 8.85 7.17 -7.05
N ASN A 165 9.85 6.65 -6.34
CA ASN A 165 10.72 7.45 -5.49
C ASN A 165 11.85 8.03 -6.35
N LEU A 166 11.77 9.33 -6.65
CA LEU A 166 12.88 10.04 -7.30
C LEU A 166 13.80 10.63 -6.22
N SER A 167 14.98 10.06 -6.08
CA SER A 167 16.06 10.59 -5.25
C SER A 167 16.77 11.73 -5.99
N ARG A 168 16.82 12.92 -5.39
CA ARG A 168 17.58 14.07 -5.91
C ARG A 168 18.51 14.61 -4.82
N ALA A 169 19.61 15.25 -5.21
CA ALA A 169 20.51 15.94 -4.29
C ALA A 169 20.63 17.43 -4.67
N VAL A 170 20.61 18.31 -3.66
CA VAL A 170 21.01 19.72 -3.84
C VAL A 170 22.50 19.82 -3.55
N GLU A 171 23.26 20.41 -4.48
CA GLU A 171 24.70 20.63 -4.37
C GLU A 171 24.97 22.08 -3.98
N LEU A 172 25.67 22.30 -2.86
CA LEU A 172 26.03 23.63 -2.38
C LEU A 172 27.55 23.79 -2.24
N PRO A 173 28.15 24.89 -2.73
CA PRO A 173 29.58 25.18 -2.51
C PRO A 173 29.90 25.40 -1.03
N ILE A 174 31.00 24.82 -0.54
CA ILE A 174 31.39 24.88 0.89
C ILE A 174 31.63 26.34 1.35
N ASP A 175 32.11 27.21 0.47
CA ASP A 175 32.37 28.62 0.76
C ASP A 175 31.09 29.41 1.07
N LEU A 176 29.96 29.01 0.48
CA LEU A 176 28.65 29.61 0.76
C LEU A 176 28.15 29.19 2.15
N VAL A 177 28.37 27.91 2.52
CA VAL A 177 28.04 27.36 3.84
C VAL A 177 28.90 28.02 4.93
N ILE A 178 30.18 28.27 4.65
CA ILE A 178 31.11 28.96 5.54
C ILE A 178 30.78 30.46 5.67
N LYS A 179 30.34 31.13 4.59
CA LYS A 179 29.84 32.52 4.64
C LYS A 179 28.59 32.66 5.50
N VAL A 180 27.64 31.74 5.39
CA VAL A 180 26.43 31.69 6.24
C VAL A 180 26.81 31.48 7.71
N ALA A 181 27.80 30.62 7.99
CA ALA A 181 28.27 30.36 9.35
C ALA A 181 29.04 31.55 9.99
N LYS A 182 29.59 32.47 9.18
CA LYS A 182 30.40 33.62 9.63
C LYS A 182 29.66 34.97 9.65
N ALA A 183 28.46 35.07 9.07
CA ALA A 183 27.69 36.31 9.04
C ALA A 183 27.19 36.71 10.45
N SER A 184 27.57 37.91 10.91
CA SER A 184 27.09 38.51 12.16
C SER A 184 25.76 39.24 11.93
N ILE A 185 24.76 38.97 12.76
CA ILE A 185 23.31 39.32 12.60
C ILE A 185 23.01 40.84 12.53
N LYS A 186 24.01 41.73 12.56
CA LYS A 186 23.79 43.19 12.51
C LYS A 186 23.78 43.81 11.11
N ASP A 187 24.10 43.04 10.07
CA ASP A 187 24.14 43.55 8.70
C ASP A 187 23.03 42.92 7.84
N TYR A 188 21.91 43.62 7.73
CA TYR A 188 20.69 43.15 7.08
C TYR A 188 20.84 43.03 5.55
N ASP A 189 21.76 43.81 4.96
CA ASP A 189 22.01 43.81 3.53
C ASP A 189 22.88 42.60 3.12
N ALA A 190 23.84 42.19 3.97
CA ALA A 190 24.62 40.97 3.76
C ALA A 190 23.76 39.69 3.80
N ILE A 191 22.70 39.65 4.61
CA ILE A 191 21.76 38.51 4.70
C ILE A 191 20.88 38.42 3.43
N LYS A 192 20.42 39.55 2.89
CA LYS A 192 19.66 39.58 1.62
C LYS A 192 20.49 39.14 0.42
N GLU A 193 21.78 39.47 0.40
CA GLU A 193 22.70 39.05 -0.66
C GLU A 193 22.93 37.52 -0.61
N ILE A 194 23.07 36.95 0.60
CA ILE A 194 23.15 35.51 0.84
C ILE A 194 21.85 34.79 0.42
N GLU A 195 20.67 35.33 0.73
CA GLU A 195 19.38 34.75 0.34
C GLU A 195 19.16 34.76 -1.19
N ALA A 196 19.65 35.80 -1.87
CA ALA A 196 19.63 35.89 -3.33
C ALA A 196 20.59 34.89 -3.99
N ASP A 197 21.79 34.71 -3.44
CA ASP A 197 22.79 33.76 -3.95
C ASP A 197 22.36 32.31 -3.76
N VAL A 198 21.72 31.97 -2.63
CA VAL A 198 21.13 30.64 -2.38
C VAL A 198 19.98 30.36 -3.35
N SER A 199 19.08 31.33 -3.57
CA SER A 199 17.99 31.18 -4.54
C SER A 199 18.50 31.01 -5.97
N LYS A 200 19.59 31.70 -6.34
CA LYS A 200 20.22 31.60 -7.65
C LYS A 200 20.89 30.22 -7.85
N ALA A 201 21.59 29.70 -6.84
CA ALA A 201 22.21 28.37 -6.86
C ALA A 201 21.18 27.24 -7.03
N VAL A 202 20.04 27.32 -6.33
CA VAL A 202 18.91 26.38 -6.46
C VAL A 202 18.26 26.47 -7.84
N SER A 203 18.14 27.67 -8.41
CA SER A 203 17.56 27.84 -9.76
C SER A 203 18.46 27.32 -10.89
N LEU A 204 19.78 27.36 -10.71
CA LEU A 204 20.76 26.84 -11.68
C LEU A 204 20.76 25.30 -11.72
N THR A 205 20.62 24.65 -10.57
CA THR A 205 20.52 23.18 -10.46
C THR A 205 19.22 22.63 -11.06
N GLU A 206 18.12 23.39 -11.03
CA GLU A 206 16.85 22.98 -11.65
C GLU A 206 16.84 23.13 -13.19
N LYS A 207 17.72 23.96 -13.77
CA LYS A 207 17.73 24.27 -15.21
C LYS A 207 18.62 23.34 -16.05
N GLU A 208 19.55 22.61 -15.44
CA GLU A 208 20.52 21.74 -16.12
C GLU A 208 20.18 20.24 -16.10
N ALA A 209 19.01 19.85 -15.59
CA ALA A 209 18.57 18.45 -15.58
C ALA A 209 18.23 17.94 -17.01
N ARG A 210 19.25 17.52 -17.77
CA ARG A 210 19.10 16.59 -18.91
C ARG A 210 19.28 15.14 -18.43
N PRO A 211 18.56 14.18 -19.03
CA PRO A 211 18.72 12.76 -18.73
C PRO A 211 19.99 12.21 -19.39
N SER A 212 20.57 11.17 -18.78
CA SER A 212 21.80 10.45 -19.16
C SER A 212 23.13 11.15 -18.85
N LEU A 213 23.76 10.74 -17.76
CA LEU A 213 25.21 10.75 -17.57
C LEU A 213 25.58 9.50 -16.76
N SER A 214 25.45 8.38 -17.47
CA SER A 214 25.91 7.04 -17.11
C SER A 214 27.44 7.02 -16.95
N VAL A 215 27.92 6.45 -15.84
CA VAL A 215 29.12 5.58 -15.71
C VAL A 215 30.51 6.17 -16.08
N GLY A 216 30.62 7.31 -16.76
CA GLY A 216 31.90 7.87 -17.22
C GLY A 216 32.65 8.77 -16.22
N LEU A 217 31.97 9.27 -15.17
CA LEU A 217 32.60 10.18 -14.20
C LEU A 217 33.28 9.45 -13.03
N LEU A 218 32.80 8.25 -12.68
CA LEU A 218 33.44 7.41 -11.65
C LEU A 218 34.77 6.83 -12.16
N LYS A 219 34.84 6.44 -13.44
CA LYS A 219 36.07 5.86 -14.03
C LYS A 219 37.21 6.89 -14.22
N ARG A 220 36.89 8.18 -14.38
CA ARG A 220 37.90 9.25 -14.48
C ARG A 220 38.41 9.76 -13.12
N LEU A 221 37.68 9.49 -12.04
CA LEU A 221 38.10 9.86 -10.68
C LEU A 221 39.03 8.81 -10.06
N GLU A 222 38.91 7.54 -10.44
CA GLU A 222 39.88 6.49 -10.06
C GLU A 222 41.21 6.64 -10.81
N GLU A 223 41.21 6.99 -12.10
CA GLU A 223 42.46 7.18 -12.88
C GLU A 223 43.27 8.44 -12.49
N THR A 224 42.70 9.37 -11.73
CA THR A 224 43.39 10.60 -11.28
C THR A 224 43.98 10.47 -9.87
N ALA A 225 43.60 9.42 -9.11
CA ALA A 225 44.15 9.15 -7.78
C ALA A 225 45.52 8.45 -7.83
N ASP A 226 45.80 7.71 -8.91
CA ASP A 226 47.08 7.02 -9.13
C ASP A 226 48.16 7.90 -9.81
N GLN A 227 47.85 9.14 -10.21
CA GLN A 227 48.83 10.08 -10.80
C GLN A 227 49.42 11.10 -9.81
N ILE A 228 49.08 11.04 -8.51
CA ILE A 228 49.58 12.00 -7.49
C ILE A 228 50.62 11.36 -6.54
N LEU A 229 51.02 10.09 -6.76
CA LEU A 229 52.07 9.43 -5.96
C LEU A 229 53.43 9.26 -6.65
N GLU A 230 53.72 9.89 -7.80
CA GLU A 230 55.01 9.70 -8.47
C GLU A 230 55.78 10.93 -9.02
N GLU A 231 55.42 12.18 -8.68
CA GLU A 231 56.23 13.34 -9.08
C GLU A 231 56.70 14.18 -7.89
N GLY A 232 57.90 13.86 -7.41
CA GLY A 232 58.63 14.64 -6.40
C GLY A 232 60.09 14.22 -6.27
N ALA A 233 60.78 13.94 -7.38
CA ALA A 233 62.22 13.62 -7.39
C ALA A 233 62.97 14.33 -8.53
N ALA A 234 64.11 14.96 -8.16
CA ALA A 234 65.21 15.54 -8.95
C ALA A 234 64.94 16.90 -9.66
N GLY A 235 65.82 17.91 -9.68
CA GLY A 235 67.18 18.18 -9.16
C GLY A 235 67.34 19.71 -8.97
N ASP A 236 68.42 20.32 -8.48
CA ASP A 236 69.84 20.06 -8.72
C ASP A 236 70.75 20.88 -7.75
N GLU A 237 72.01 20.43 -7.65
CA GLU A 237 73.25 20.89 -6.96
C GLU A 237 73.34 22.34 -6.39
N SER A 238 73.93 22.61 -5.20
CA SER A 238 75.36 22.39 -4.87
C SER A 238 75.73 22.87 -3.43
N ALA A 239 76.83 22.28 -2.93
CA ALA A 239 77.80 22.80 -1.94
C ALA A 239 77.53 22.75 -0.41
N GLY A 240 78.28 21.86 0.27
CA GLY A 240 79.25 22.30 1.28
C GLY A 240 78.97 22.00 2.77
N THR A 241 79.43 20.83 3.23
CA THR A 241 80.06 20.55 4.55
C THR A 241 79.57 21.27 5.83
N ARG A 242 79.12 20.50 6.84
CA ARG A 242 79.81 20.31 8.15
C ARG A 242 79.07 19.37 9.12
N GLN A 243 79.91 18.72 9.93
CA GLN A 243 79.74 17.64 10.93
C GLN A 243 78.85 17.89 12.17
N ARG A 244 78.61 16.76 12.90
CA ARG A 244 78.30 16.55 14.35
C ARG A 244 76.82 16.77 14.75
N GLU A 245 76.18 16.01 15.64
CA GLU A 245 76.62 15.11 16.71
C GLU A 245 75.45 14.20 17.17
N THR A 246 75.78 12.99 17.61
CA THR A 246 74.99 11.98 18.36
C THR A 246 74.33 12.47 19.65
N ILE A 247 73.12 11.99 19.99
CA ILE A 247 72.61 11.37 21.27
C ILE A 247 71.24 10.73 20.90
N GLY A 248 70.83 9.48 21.14
CA GLY A 248 71.05 8.51 22.20
C GLY A 248 69.72 8.24 22.93
N GLY A 249 69.07 7.08 22.69
CA GLY A 249 67.85 6.70 23.43
C GLY A 249 67.12 5.49 22.85
N LYS A 250 67.47 4.29 23.34
CA LYS A 250 66.72 3.04 23.12
C LYS A 250 65.44 3.04 23.98
N SER A 251 64.30 2.68 23.38
CA SER A 251 63.22 1.97 24.06
C SER A 251 62.78 0.81 23.17
N LEU A 252 62.75 -0.39 23.74
CA LEU A 252 62.40 -1.64 23.07
C LEU A 252 60.88 -1.74 22.97
N GLU A 253 60.33 -1.80 21.76
CA GLU A 253 58.97 -2.29 21.52
C GLU A 253 59.00 -3.82 21.33
N PRO A 254 58.02 -4.57 21.89
CA PRO A 254 57.91 -6.01 21.70
C PRO A 254 57.39 -6.34 20.29
N PRO A 255 57.62 -7.56 19.78
CA PRO A 255 57.30 -7.92 18.41
C PRO A 255 55.78 -7.95 18.19
N ILE A 256 55.34 -7.34 17.08
CA ILE A 256 53.98 -7.42 16.57
C ILE A 256 53.68 -8.88 16.23
N THR A 257 52.83 -9.52 17.03
CA THR A 257 52.16 -10.77 16.67
C THR A 257 51.10 -10.44 15.63
N ILE A 258 51.23 -11.01 14.42
CA ILE A 258 50.18 -11.03 13.42
C ILE A 258 49.11 -11.99 13.96
N GLU A 259 48.08 -11.47 14.61
CA GLU A 259 46.87 -12.24 14.87
C GLU A 259 46.28 -12.61 13.50
N SER A 260 46.02 -13.91 13.31
CA SER A 260 45.35 -14.42 12.12
C SER A 260 44.03 -13.66 11.93
N ASP A 261 43.84 -13.11 10.73
CA ASP A 261 42.65 -12.36 10.33
C ASP A 261 41.42 -13.30 10.33
N ASN A 262 40.82 -13.49 11.51
CA ASN A 262 39.57 -14.26 11.71
C ASN A 262 38.33 -13.44 11.33
N SER A 263 38.49 -12.41 10.48
CA SER A 263 37.38 -11.61 9.99
C SER A 263 36.60 -12.35 8.90
N VAL A 264 35.30 -12.10 8.87
CA VAL A 264 34.37 -12.59 7.85
C VAL A 264 34.10 -11.45 6.89
N GLU A 265 34.32 -11.69 5.61
CA GLU A 265 34.00 -10.72 4.56
C GLU A 265 32.49 -10.71 4.33
N ILE A 266 31.88 -9.52 4.43
CA ILE A 266 30.45 -9.30 4.21
C ILE A 266 30.32 -8.13 3.24
N PRO A 267 30.36 -8.38 1.92
CA PRO A 267 30.44 -7.35 0.89
C PRO A 267 29.15 -6.53 0.78
N ASP A 268 27.99 -7.13 1.07
CA ASP A 268 26.72 -6.41 1.11
C ASP A 268 26.64 -5.52 2.37
N PRO A 269 26.64 -4.18 2.23
CA PRO A 269 26.66 -3.28 3.37
C PRO A 269 25.35 -3.31 4.18
N ASN A 270 24.23 -3.68 3.55
CA ASN A 270 22.95 -3.79 4.24
C ASN A 270 22.92 -5.06 5.07
N LEU A 271 23.38 -6.20 4.52
CA LEU A 271 23.54 -7.43 5.30
C LEU A 271 24.48 -7.22 6.48
N ARG A 272 25.63 -6.58 6.25
CA ARG A 272 26.58 -6.22 7.31
C ARG A 272 25.90 -5.38 8.41
N THR A 273 25.09 -4.40 8.02
CA THR A 273 24.36 -3.54 8.97
C THR A 273 23.36 -4.34 9.80
N GLU A 274 22.61 -5.25 9.18
CA GLU A 274 21.65 -6.10 9.91
C GLU A 274 22.35 -7.07 10.87
N ILE A 275 23.49 -7.62 10.49
CA ILE A 275 24.32 -8.45 11.36
C ILE A 275 24.87 -7.65 12.54
N GLU A 276 25.42 -6.46 12.31
CA GLU A 276 25.90 -5.58 13.39
C GLU A 276 24.78 -5.19 14.35
N ARG A 277 23.58 -4.94 13.82
CA ARG A 277 22.38 -4.64 14.62
C ARG A 277 22.02 -5.82 15.51
N GLU A 278 22.01 -7.03 14.98
CA GLU A 278 21.69 -8.24 15.74
C GLU A 278 22.75 -8.55 16.81
N LEU A 279 24.02 -8.30 16.51
CA LEU A 279 25.12 -8.41 17.49
C LEU A 279 25.11 -7.28 18.55
N GLY A 280 24.23 -6.27 18.40
CA GLY A 280 24.17 -5.12 19.30
C GLY A 280 25.39 -4.22 19.24
N ARG A 281 26.08 -4.16 18.08
CA ARG A 281 27.32 -3.40 17.90
C ARG A 281 27.11 -2.21 16.99
N THR A 282 27.84 -1.14 17.26
CA THR A 282 27.89 0.09 16.43
C THR A 282 29.32 0.41 15.99
N SER A 283 30.22 -0.58 16.06
CA SER A 283 31.67 -0.40 15.86
C SER A 283 32.07 -0.73 14.43
N ILE A 284 33.07 -0.03 13.90
CA ILE A 284 33.73 -0.34 12.61
C ILE A 284 34.69 -1.52 12.68
N ALA A 285 34.71 -2.25 13.80
CA ALA A 285 35.55 -3.43 13.95
C ALA A 285 35.15 -4.50 12.92
N PRO A 286 36.12 -5.28 12.39
CA PRO A 286 35.80 -6.43 11.55
C PRO A 286 34.87 -7.41 12.29
N ILE A 287 33.87 -7.93 11.59
CA ILE A 287 33.01 -9.00 12.10
C ILE A 287 33.84 -10.28 12.06
N THR A 288 33.93 -10.99 13.19
CA THR A 288 34.74 -12.22 13.27
C THR A 288 33.88 -13.48 13.07
N VAL A 289 34.52 -14.61 12.80
CA VAL A 289 33.84 -15.92 12.74
C VAL A 289 33.10 -16.20 14.05
N ALA A 290 33.71 -15.91 15.20
CA ALA A 290 33.08 -16.11 16.51
C ALA A 290 31.82 -15.24 16.71
N ASP A 291 31.79 -14.05 16.11
CA ASP A 291 30.60 -13.20 16.11
C ASP A 291 29.49 -13.85 15.29
N MET A 292 29.80 -14.34 14.08
CA MET A 292 28.84 -15.03 13.22
C MET A 292 28.32 -16.33 13.87
N GLU A 293 29.19 -17.11 14.48
CA GLU A 293 28.81 -18.33 15.22
C GLU A 293 27.91 -18.05 16.43
N SER A 294 27.93 -16.84 16.98
CA SER A 294 27.05 -16.45 18.09
C SER A 294 25.61 -16.17 17.64
N LEU A 295 25.38 -15.93 16.35
CA LEU A 295 24.06 -15.67 15.80
C LEU A 295 23.20 -16.95 15.83
N THR A 296 22.02 -16.83 16.42
CA THR A 296 21.01 -17.92 16.46
C THR A 296 19.73 -17.55 15.73
N ALA A 297 19.49 -16.25 15.53
CA ALA A 297 18.46 -15.69 14.69
C ALA A 297 19.01 -14.47 13.94
N LEU A 298 18.46 -14.18 12.77
CA LEU A 298 18.71 -12.94 12.04
C LEU A 298 17.43 -12.49 11.34
N ASP A 299 16.99 -11.27 11.64
CA ASP A 299 15.94 -10.57 10.91
C ASP A 299 16.55 -9.51 10.01
N ALA A 300 16.44 -9.72 8.71
CA ALA A 300 16.98 -8.85 7.68
C ALA A 300 15.94 -8.60 6.57
N ASP A 301 14.66 -8.50 6.97
CA ASP A 301 13.57 -8.19 6.07
C ASP A 301 13.65 -6.77 5.52
N ARG A 302 13.34 -6.58 4.23
CA ARG A 302 13.23 -5.25 3.59
C ARG A 302 14.48 -4.39 3.76
N ALA A 303 15.64 -5.02 3.74
CA ALA A 303 16.94 -4.37 3.93
C ALA A 303 17.64 -4.05 2.60
N ASP A 304 16.98 -4.29 1.45
CA ASP A 304 17.58 -4.13 0.12
C ASP A 304 18.88 -4.95 -0.05
N ILE A 305 18.94 -6.13 0.54
CA ILE A 305 20.08 -7.06 0.45
C ILE A 305 20.06 -7.76 -0.92
N SER A 306 21.23 -7.94 -1.50
CA SER A 306 21.39 -8.61 -2.80
C SER A 306 22.46 -9.71 -2.80
N ASP A 307 23.36 -9.71 -1.80
CA ASP A 307 24.43 -10.69 -1.66
C ASP A 307 24.50 -11.20 -0.22
N LEU A 308 24.50 -12.53 -0.07
CA LEU A 308 24.53 -13.23 1.22
C LEU A 308 25.94 -13.69 1.64
N THR A 309 26.97 -13.35 0.87
CA THR A 309 28.36 -13.72 1.17
C THR A 309 28.75 -13.33 2.60
N GLY A 310 29.38 -14.27 3.30
CA GLY A 310 29.76 -14.18 4.70
C GLY A 310 28.74 -14.80 5.67
N LEU A 311 27.47 -14.94 5.25
CA LEU A 311 26.43 -15.54 6.10
C LEU A 311 26.65 -17.05 6.34
N GLU A 312 27.40 -17.73 5.48
CA GLU A 312 27.80 -19.14 5.64
C GLU A 312 28.56 -19.40 6.95
N ALA A 313 29.17 -18.38 7.56
CA ALA A 313 29.86 -18.48 8.86
C ALA A 313 28.88 -18.54 10.05
N ALA A 314 27.61 -18.17 9.87
CA ALA A 314 26.60 -18.15 10.95
C ALA A 314 25.96 -19.52 11.18
N ILE A 315 26.78 -20.55 11.40
CA ILE A 315 26.40 -21.97 11.41
C ILE A 315 25.37 -22.37 12.49
N ASN A 316 25.19 -21.54 13.52
CA ASN A 316 24.25 -21.77 14.62
C ASN A 316 22.88 -21.10 14.41
N LEU A 317 22.64 -20.49 13.24
CA LEU A 317 21.34 -19.93 12.89
C LEU A 317 20.26 -21.00 12.88
N THR A 318 19.18 -20.72 13.59
CA THR A 318 17.97 -21.56 13.65
C THR A 318 16.76 -20.86 13.03
N TRP A 319 16.80 -19.53 12.93
CA TRP A 319 15.77 -18.69 12.33
C TRP A 319 16.41 -17.59 11.48
N LEU A 320 16.04 -17.55 10.21
CA LEU A 320 16.49 -16.52 9.27
C LEU A 320 15.29 -15.96 8.51
N THR A 321 15.14 -14.64 8.49
CA THR A 321 14.14 -13.96 7.66
C THR A 321 14.82 -12.93 6.77
N LEU A 322 14.59 -13.07 5.48
CA LEU A 322 15.20 -12.31 4.39
C LEU A 322 14.11 -11.84 3.41
N SER A 323 12.88 -11.62 3.91
CA SER A 323 11.73 -11.33 3.08
C SER A 323 11.85 -9.93 2.45
N ARG A 324 11.40 -9.80 1.20
CA ARG A 324 11.38 -8.55 0.42
C ARG A 324 12.76 -7.90 0.27
N ASN A 325 13.73 -8.68 -0.17
CA ASN A 325 15.06 -8.23 -0.59
C ASN A 325 15.22 -8.46 -2.11
N ASN A 326 16.44 -8.36 -2.63
CA ASN A 326 16.77 -8.53 -4.05
C ASN A 326 17.61 -9.81 -4.29
N LEU A 327 17.31 -10.88 -3.54
CA LEU A 327 18.10 -12.13 -3.59
C LEU A 327 17.71 -12.99 -4.80
N SER A 328 18.70 -13.51 -5.49
CA SER A 328 18.52 -14.58 -6.49
C SER A 328 19.41 -15.79 -6.18
N ASP A 329 20.62 -15.55 -5.69
CA ASP A 329 21.53 -16.56 -5.18
C ASP A 329 21.37 -16.73 -3.66
N ILE A 330 21.12 -17.97 -3.24
CA ILE A 330 21.02 -18.37 -1.83
C ILE A 330 22.08 -19.41 -1.44
N SER A 331 23.14 -19.57 -2.24
CA SER A 331 24.21 -20.56 -2.03
C SER A 331 24.91 -20.44 -0.67
N ALA A 332 25.02 -19.24 -0.12
CA ALA A 332 25.54 -19.01 1.23
C ALA A 332 24.78 -19.77 2.33
N LEU A 333 23.53 -20.18 2.08
CA LEU A 333 22.71 -20.93 3.04
C LEU A 333 23.06 -22.42 3.11
N LEU A 334 23.87 -22.96 2.20
CA LEU A 334 24.13 -24.41 2.03
C LEU A 334 24.61 -25.10 3.31
N GLY A 335 25.41 -24.40 4.12
CA GLY A 335 25.98 -24.90 5.37
C GLY A 335 25.09 -24.73 6.61
N LEU A 336 24.01 -23.95 6.52
CA LEU A 336 23.19 -23.52 7.66
C LEU A 336 22.16 -24.58 8.08
N THR A 337 22.60 -25.82 8.25
CA THR A 337 21.75 -27.01 8.45
C THR A 337 20.97 -27.01 9.77
N ASN A 338 21.27 -26.09 10.70
CA ASN A 338 20.52 -25.89 11.94
C ASN A 338 19.24 -25.05 11.75
N LEU A 339 19.02 -24.50 10.55
CA LEU A 339 17.82 -23.71 10.25
C LEU A 339 16.55 -24.55 10.44
N THR A 340 15.65 -24.01 11.25
CA THR A 340 14.30 -24.56 11.49
C THR A 340 13.21 -23.67 10.89
N LYS A 341 13.51 -22.39 10.66
CA LYS A 341 12.63 -21.38 10.09
C LYS A 341 13.39 -20.54 9.08
N LEU A 342 12.88 -20.49 7.85
CA LEU A 342 13.45 -19.69 6.77
C LEU A 342 12.33 -18.95 6.03
N ASP A 343 12.48 -17.64 5.89
CA ASP A 343 11.62 -16.81 5.04
C ASP A 343 12.45 -16.13 3.96
N LEU A 344 12.17 -16.47 2.71
CA LEU A 344 12.77 -15.92 1.50
C LEU A 344 11.71 -15.24 0.63
N SER A 345 10.54 -14.90 1.18
CA SER A 345 9.40 -14.43 0.39
C SER A 345 9.66 -13.05 -0.22
N GLY A 346 9.22 -12.82 -1.46
CA GLY A 346 9.36 -11.52 -2.12
C GLY A 346 10.78 -11.22 -2.60
N ASN A 347 11.50 -12.24 -3.05
CA ASN A 347 12.83 -12.11 -3.66
C ASN A 347 12.73 -12.50 -5.16
N SER A 348 13.85 -12.86 -5.76
CA SER A 348 13.95 -13.39 -7.13
C SER A 348 14.65 -14.76 -7.15
N VAL A 349 14.40 -15.57 -6.12
CA VAL A 349 14.98 -16.92 -5.98
C VAL A 349 14.25 -17.87 -6.92
N SER A 350 14.97 -18.62 -7.73
CA SER A 350 14.41 -19.65 -8.62
C SER A 350 15.07 -21.02 -8.44
N ASP A 351 16.35 -21.07 -8.07
CA ASP A 351 17.05 -22.29 -7.71
C ASP A 351 16.92 -22.60 -6.23
N LEU A 352 16.18 -23.67 -5.92
CA LEU A 352 15.94 -24.14 -4.55
C LEU A 352 16.88 -25.29 -4.14
N SER A 353 17.85 -25.68 -4.97
CA SER A 353 18.72 -26.86 -4.73
C SER A 353 19.43 -26.82 -3.37
N VAL A 354 19.78 -25.63 -2.89
CA VAL A 354 20.39 -25.39 -1.57
C VAL A 354 19.52 -25.94 -0.44
N LEU A 355 18.20 -25.92 -0.59
CA LEU A 355 17.26 -26.35 0.45
C LEU A 355 17.34 -27.85 0.74
N SER A 356 17.84 -28.68 -0.19
CA SER A 356 18.04 -30.14 0.00
C SER A 356 18.85 -30.49 1.26
N ARG A 357 19.72 -29.57 1.70
CA ARG A 357 20.56 -29.74 2.90
C ARG A 357 19.88 -29.30 4.18
N LEU A 358 18.81 -28.50 4.09
CA LEU A 358 18.14 -27.84 5.21
C LEU A 358 16.96 -28.68 5.74
N THR A 359 17.20 -29.97 5.95
CA THR A 359 16.14 -30.96 6.30
C THR A 359 15.53 -30.76 7.70
N ASN A 360 16.15 -29.93 8.55
CA ASN A 360 15.60 -29.51 9.85
C ASN A 360 14.53 -28.42 9.75
N LEU A 361 14.26 -27.89 8.54
CA LEU A 361 13.23 -26.88 8.34
C LEU A 361 11.85 -27.40 8.74
N THR A 362 11.20 -26.63 9.61
CA THR A 362 9.82 -26.84 10.04
C THR A 362 8.89 -25.76 9.49
N ARG A 363 9.44 -24.60 9.12
CA ARG A 363 8.71 -23.48 8.49
C ARG A 363 9.53 -22.92 7.34
N LEU A 364 8.94 -22.88 6.16
CA LEU A 364 9.59 -22.38 4.95
C LEU A 364 8.63 -21.49 4.16
N MET A 365 8.95 -20.20 4.07
CA MET A 365 8.18 -19.23 3.30
C MET A 365 8.96 -18.85 2.04
N LEU A 366 8.38 -19.12 0.88
CA LEU A 366 8.99 -18.94 -0.44
C LEU A 366 8.10 -18.10 -1.37
N SER A 367 7.06 -17.48 -0.83
CA SER A 367 6.01 -16.82 -1.61
C SER A 367 6.54 -15.61 -2.37
N ARG A 368 5.96 -15.25 -3.52
CA ARG A 368 6.47 -14.14 -4.35
C ARG A 368 7.93 -14.35 -4.77
N ASN A 369 8.21 -15.53 -5.27
CA ASN A 369 9.41 -15.88 -6.03
C ASN A 369 8.95 -16.60 -7.29
N ASP A 370 9.64 -16.44 -8.42
CA ASP A 370 9.25 -17.12 -9.66
C ASP A 370 9.75 -18.58 -9.62
N LEU A 371 8.90 -19.48 -9.13
CA LEU A 371 9.23 -20.89 -8.90
C LEU A 371 8.47 -21.77 -9.89
N SER A 372 9.23 -22.50 -10.71
CA SER A 372 8.66 -23.52 -11.61
C SER A 372 9.00 -24.94 -11.16
N ASP A 373 10.17 -25.15 -10.56
CA ASP A 373 10.61 -26.42 -10.00
C ASP A 373 10.67 -26.35 -8.48
N ILE A 374 9.79 -27.11 -7.82
CA ILE A 374 9.72 -27.25 -6.37
C ILE A 374 10.05 -28.69 -5.90
N SER A 375 10.68 -29.50 -6.76
CA SER A 375 10.97 -30.91 -6.51
C SER A 375 11.74 -31.17 -5.21
N VAL A 376 12.68 -30.29 -4.87
CA VAL A 376 13.47 -30.35 -3.63
C VAL A 376 12.62 -30.34 -2.36
N LEU A 377 11.41 -29.77 -2.41
CA LEU A 377 10.53 -29.71 -1.25
C LEU A 377 10.11 -31.10 -0.75
N SER A 378 10.12 -32.11 -1.62
CA SER A 378 9.81 -33.51 -1.26
C SER A 378 10.78 -34.08 -0.20
N GLU A 379 11.98 -33.51 -0.07
CA GLU A 379 12.99 -33.93 0.90
C GLU A 379 12.75 -33.31 2.29
N LEU A 380 11.98 -32.21 2.37
CA LEU A 380 11.77 -31.42 3.59
C LEU A 380 10.60 -31.93 4.43
N THR A 381 10.64 -33.21 4.76
CA THR A 381 9.53 -33.94 5.42
C THR A 381 9.17 -33.44 6.84
N ASN A 382 10.04 -32.64 7.47
CA ASN A 382 9.78 -32.01 8.77
C ASN A 382 8.93 -30.72 8.68
N LEU A 383 8.59 -30.27 7.47
CA LEU A 383 7.80 -29.07 7.29
C LEU A 383 6.41 -29.21 7.93
N THR A 384 6.08 -28.20 8.74
CA THR A 384 4.76 -28.02 9.35
C THR A 384 4.04 -26.80 8.77
N HIS A 385 4.79 -25.84 8.24
CA HIS A 385 4.29 -24.62 7.60
C HIS A 385 5.02 -24.39 6.28
N LEU A 386 4.27 -24.26 5.19
CA LEU A 386 4.82 -23.99 3.86
C LEU A 386 3.98 -22.93 3.15
N SER A 387 4.66 -21.91 2.62
CA SER A 387 4.03 -20.82 1.88
C SER A 387 4.63 -20.67 0.49
N LEU A 388 3.84 -20.94 -0.53
CA LEU A 388 4.19 -20.85 -1.95
C LEU A 388 3.17 -20.01 -2.72
N PHE A 389 2.51 -19.05 -2.07
CA PHE A 389 1.55 -18.20 -2.76
C PHE A 389 2.26 -17.26 -3.74
N ASP A 390 1.61 -16.97 -4.87
CA ASP A 390 2.15 -16.05 -5.87
C ASP A 390 3.56 -16.46 -6.34
N THR A 391 3.71 -17.73 -6.75
CA THR A 391 4.99 -18.28 -7.22
C THR A 391 4.99 -18.78 -8.66
N GLY A 392 3.81 -18.87 -9.29
CA GLY A 392 3.68 -19.34 -10.67
C GLY A 392 3.58 -20.87 -10.80
N ILE A 393 3.59 -21.61 -9.70
CA ILE A 393 3.48 -23.07 -9.71
C ILE A 393 2.10 -23.53 -10.22
N SER A 394 2.09 -24.72 -10.84
CA SER A 394 0.87 -25.41 -11.28
C SER A 394 0.84 -26.87 -10.84
N ASP A 395 1.99 -27.53 -10.76
CA ASP A 395 2.14 -28.89 -10.23
C ASP A 395 2.62 -28.87 -8.77
N ILE A 396 1.83 -29.48 -7.89
CA ILE A 396 2.12 -29.62 -6.46
C ILE A 396 2.25 -31.09 -6.01
N SER A 397 2.37 -32.03 -6.94
CA SER A 397 2.44 -33.48 -6.68
C SER A 397 3.54 -33.85 -5.67
N VAL A 398 4.65 -33.12 -5.70
CA VAL A 398 5.81 -33.29 -4.81
C VAL A 398 5.49 -33.05 -3.33
N LEU A 399 4.38 -32.38 -3.01
CA LEU A 399 3.97 -32.09 -1.64
C LEU A 399 3.28 -33.27 -0.94
N SER A 400 2.90 -34.31 -1.68
CA SER A 400 2.11 -35.45 -1.16
C SER A 400 2.77 -36.19 0.01
N GLY A 401 4.10 -36.17 0.10
CA GLY A 401 4.86 -36.79 1.20
C GLY A 401 4.99 -35.92 2.46
N LEU A 402 4.61 -34.65 2.43
CA LEU A 402 4.83 -33.69 3.51
C LEU A 402 3.75 -33.78 4.60
N THR A 403 3.54 -34.98 5.12
CA THR A 403 2.43 -35.34 6.01
C THR A 403 2.42 -34.61 7.37
N ASN A 404 3.51 -33.95 7.75
CA ASN A 404 3.59 -33.10 8.94
C ASN A 404 3.00 -31.69 8.74
N LEU A 405 2.61 -31.34 7.52
CA LEU A 405 2.04 -30.02 7.23
C LEU A 405 0.74 -29.78 8.02
N THR A 406 0.72 -28.63 8.69
CA THR A 406 -0.43 -28.10 9.42
C THR A 406 -0.97 -26.84 8.76
N HIS A 407 -0.11 -26.10 8.04
CA HIS A 407 -0.40 -24.86 7.36
C HIS A 407 0.18 -24.91 5.95
N LEU A 408 -0.67 -24.72 4.94
CA LEU A 408 -0.27 -24.74 3.53
C LEU A 408 -0.93 -23.59 2.77
N TRP A 409 -0.12 -22.68 2.26
CA TRP A 409 -0.55 -21.51 1.49
C TRP A 409 -0.11 -21.62 0.04
N LEU A 410 -1.07 -21.80 -0.86
CA LEU A 410 -0.88 -22.04 -2.30
C LEU A 410 -1.72 -21.09 -3.18
N HIS A 411 -2.27 -20.03 -2.59
CA HIS A 411 -3.15 -19.10 -3.30
C HIS A 411 -2.40 -18.27 -4.36
N ASN A 412 -3.12 -17.71 -5.32
CA ASN A 412 -2.55 -16.91 -6.42
C ASN A 412 -1.51 -17.68 -7.24
N ASN A 413 -1.90 -18.85 -7.75
CA ASN A 413 -1.06 -19.70 -8.60
C ASN A 413 -1.89 -20.21 -9.79
N SER A 414 -1.38 -21.18 -10.53
CA SER A 414 -2.09 -21.80 -11.67
C SER A 414 -2.43 -23.27 -11.40
N ILE A 415 -2.76 -23.60 -10.15
CA ILE A 415 -3.04 -24.98 -9.73
C ILE A 415 -4.45 -25.39 -10.15
N SER A 416 -4.57 -26.55 -10.79
CA SER A 416 -5.85 -27.17 -11.16
C SER A 416 -6.08 -28.54 -10.53
N ASP A 417 -5.00 -29.24 -10.14
CA ASP A 417 -5.02 -30.54 -9.46
C ASP A 417 -4.46 -30.41 -8.04
N ILE A 418 -5.28 -30.78 -7.05
CA ILE A 418 -4.91 -30.80 -5.63
C ILE A 418 -4.86 -32.21 -5.03
N SER A 419 -4.79 -33.26 -5.86
CA SER A 419 -4.68 -34.66 -5.41
C SER A 419 -3.52 -34.88 -4.42
N ALA A 420 -2.46 -34.08 -4.52
CA ALA A 420 -1.34 -34.07 -3.58
C ALA A 420 -1.76 -33.83 -2.12
N VAL A 421 -2.87 -33.13 -1.85
CA VAL A 421 -3.29 -32.83 -0.46
C VAL A 421 -4.06 -33.97 0.20
N LEU A 422 -4.50 -34.99 -0.55
CA LEU A 422 -5.41 -36.05 -0.07
C LEU A 422 -4.93 -36.73 1.23
N GLY A 423 -3.61 -36.91 1.39
CA GLY A 423 -2.99 -37.56 2.55
C GLY A 423 -2.53 -36.62 3.66
N LEU A 424 -2.62 -35.30 3.48
CA LEU A 424 -2.08 -34.29 4.40
C LEU A 424 -3.05 -34.03 5.59
N THR A 425 -3.45 -35.09 6.28
CA THR A 425 -4.51 -35.09 7.29
C THR A 425 -4.23 -34.25 8.54
N ASN A 426 -2.99 -33.81 8.75
CA ASN A 426 -2.62 -32.88 9.81
C ASN A 426 -2.91 -31.41 9.47
N LEU A 427 -3.36 -31.10 8.24
CA LEU A 427 -3.70 -29.75 7.84
C LEU A 427 -4.82 -29.17 8.70
N THR A 428 -4.56 -27.99 9.23
CA THR A 428 -5.51 -27.14 9.96
C THR A 428 -5.89 -25.91 9.16
N ARG A 429 -4.97 -25.43 8.29
CA ARG A 429 -5.18 -24.29 7.40
C ARG A 429 -4.72 -24.60 5.99
N LEU A 430 -5.61 -24.40 5.02
CA LEU A 430 -5.32 -24.62 3.61
C LEU A 430 -5.86 -23.45 2.78
N TRP A 431 -4.96 -22.71 2.12
CA TRP A 431 -5.35 -21.60 1.24
C TRP A 431 -5.01 -21.91 -0.21
N LEU A 432 -6.05 -21.98 -1.02
CA LEU A 432 -6.06 -22.35 -2.43
C LEU A 432 -6.82 -21.32 -3.29
N GLY A 433 -7.10 -20.14 -2.75
CA GLY A 433 -7.80 -19.09 -3.50
C GLY A 433 -7.01 -18.57 -4.69
N ASP A 434 -7.68 -17.95 -5.67
CA ASP A 434 -7.03 -17.40 -6.87
C ASP A 434 -6.20 -18.49 -7.61
N ASN A 435 -6.87 -19.59 -8.01
CA ASN A 435 -6.30 -20.71 -8.77
C ASN A 435 -7.31 -21.14 -9.87
N SER A 436 -7.11 -22.31 -10.48
CA SER A 436 -7.96 -22.87 -11.54
C SER A 436 -8.69 -24.15 -11.12
N LEU A 437 -9.09 -24.24 -9.84
CA LEU A 437 -9.72 -25.45 -9.30
C LEU A 437 -11.19 -25.58 -9.72
N SER A 438 -11.61 -26.80 -10.07
CA SER A 438 -13.00 -27.18 -10.25
C SER A 438 -13.38 -28.41 -9.43
N ASP A 439 -12.44 -29.34 -9.25
CA ASP A 439 -12.55 -30.51 -8.37
C ASP A 439 -11.82 -30.25 -7.06
N ILE A 440 -12.55 -30.39 -5.95
CA ILE A 440 -12.03 -30.28 -4.58
C ILE A 440 -12.22 -31.58 -3.78
N SER A 441 -12.44 -32.72 -4.43
CA SER A 441 -12.66 -34.02 -3.78
C SER A 441 -11.52 -34.44 -2.85
N ALA A 442 -10.29 -34.01 -3.15
CA ALA A 442 -9.10 -34.28 -2.35
C ALA A 442 -9.17 -33.73 -0.91
N VAL A 443 -10.02 -32.74 -0.63
CA VAL A 443 -10.13 -32.16 0.73
C VAL A 443 -11.02 -32.96 1.67
N SER A 444 -11.80 -33.93 1.17
CA SER A 444 -12.84 -34.65 1.93
C SER A 444 -12.32 -35.36 3.21
N GLY A 445 -11.07 -35.81 3.20
CA GLY A 445 -10.42 -36.47 4.35
C GLY A 445 -9.74 -35.53 5.36
N LEU A 446 -9.65 -34.22 5.07
CA LEU A 446 -8.88 -33.26 5.85
C LEU A 446 -9.65 -32.73 7.06
N THR A 447 -10.14 -33.65 7.88
CA THR A 447 -11.09 -33.38 8.98
C THR A 447 -10.54 -32.49 10.10
N ASN A 448 -9.23 -32.26 10.16
CA ASN A 448 -8.60 -31.32 11.10
C ASN A 448 -8.63 -29.85 10.61
N LEU A 449 -9.12 -29.58 9.39
CA LEU A 449 -9.21 -28.22 8.86
C LEU A 449 -10.13 -27.36 9.73
N THR A 450 -9.58 -26.23 10.17
CA THR A 450 -10.30 -25.14 10.82
C THR A 450 -10.51 -23.95 9.87
N GLU A 451 -9.64 -23.81 8.87
CA GLU A 451 -9.65 -22.70 7.92
C GLU A 451 -9.39 -23.21 6.50
N LEU A 452 -10.32 -22.92 5.57
CA LEU A 452 -10.22 -23.30 4.17
C LEU A 452 -10.58 -22.12 3.27
N VAL A 453 -9.62 -21.69 2.43
CA VAL A 453 -9.81 -20.58 1.49
C VAL A 453 -9.75 -21.11 0.07
N LEU A 454 -10.86 -21.01 -0.65
CA LEU A 454 -11.08 -21.53 -2.01
C LEU A 454 -11.68 -20.47 -2.96
N ARG A 455 -11.68 -19.20 -2.55
CA ARG A 455 -12.22 -18.09 -3.33
C ARG A 455 -11.57 -17.97 -4.73
N LYS A 456 -12.29 -17.42 -5.72
CA LYS A 456 -11.76 -17.17 -7.08
C LYS A 456 -11.17 -18.43 -7.71
N ASN A 457 -12.03 -19.43 -7.86
CA ASN A 457 -11.76 -20.66 -8.60
C ASN A 457 -12.97 -20.90 -9.54
N SER A 458 -13.12 -22.11 -10.08
CA SER A 458 -14.24 -22.54 -10.91
C SER A 458 -15.05 -23.68 -10.28
N ILE A 459 -15.15 -23.68 -8.94
CA ILE A 459 -15.79 -24.74 -8.16
C ILE A 459 -17.31 -24.62 -8.28
N SER A 460 -18.00 -25.74 -8.46
CA SER A 460 -19.48 -25.80 -8.46
C SER A 460 -20.02 -26.87 -7.50
N ASP A 461 -19.32 -28.01 -7.38
CA ASP A 461 -19.61 -29.05 -6.40
C ASP A 461 -18.77 -28.88 -5.14
N ILE A 462 -19.45 -28.75 -4.00
CA ILE A 462 -18.83 -28.66 -2.67
C ILE A 462 -19.19 -29.81 -1.74
N SER A 463 -19.70 -30.92 -2.27
CA SER A 463 -20.11 -32.11 -1.50
C SER A 463 -18.99 -32.68 -0.62
N SER A 464 -17.74 -32.55 -1.07
CA SER A 464 -16.54 -32.96 -0.32
C SER A 464 -16.35 -32.23 1.01
N LEU A 465 -16.99 -31.07 1.22
CA LEU A 465 -16.87 -30.29 2.45
C LEU A 465 -17.72 -30.83 3.61
N SER A 466 -18.70 -31.70 3.34
CA SER A 466 -19.73 -32.11 4.32
C SER A 466 -19.18 -32.74 5.61
N GLY A 467 -18.00 -33.37 5.55
CA GLY A 467 -17.34 -34.00 6.71
C GLY A 467 -16.42 -33.06 7.51
N LEU A 468 -16.15 -31.84 7.04
CA LEU A 468 -15.14 -30.94 7.61
C LEU A 468 -15.67 -30.12 8.79
N THR A 469 -16.28 -30.80 9.75
CA THR A 469 -17.05 -30.21 10.86
C THR A 469 -16.23 -29.33 11.83
N ASN A 470 -14.90 -29.38 11.77
CA ASN A 470 -14.01 -28.51 12.54
C ASN A 470 -13.81 -27.12 11.91
N LEU A 471 -14.31 -26.88 10.70
CA LEU A 471 -14.19 -25.58 10.03
C LEU A 471 -14.85 -24.47 10.85
N THR A 472 -14.06 -23.44 11.13
CA THR A 472 -14.50 -22.16 11.71
C THR A 472 -14.53 -21.05 10.66
N GLU A 473 -13.70 -21.17 9.62
CA GLU A 473 -13.60 -20.20 8.53
C GLU A 473 -13.58 -20.89 7.17
N LEU A 474 -14.50 -20.47 6.30
CA LEU A 474 -14.65 -21.01 4.95
C LEU A 474 -14.88 -19.86 3.96
N GLU A 475 -13.97 -19.72 2.99
CA GLU A 475 -14.08 -18.74 1.92
C GLU A 475 -14.29 -19.41 0.56
N LEU A 476 -15.45 -19.17 -0.06
CA LEU A 476 -15.87 -19.77 -1.33
C LEU A 476 -16.33 -18.71 -2.36
N GLY A 477 -16.09 -17.42 -2.10
CA GLY A 477 -16.55 -16.37 -3.01
C GLY A 477 -15.89 -16.39 -4.40
N LYS A 478 -16.55 -15.88 -5.45
CA LYS A 478 -16.12 -15.94 -6.85
C LYS A 478 -15.89 -17.39 -7.31
N ASN A 479 -16.94 -18.18 -7.29
CA ASN A 479 -17.01 -19.54 -7.82
C ASN A 479 -18.34 -19.71 -8.59
N ASN A 480 -18.68 -20.94 -8.97
CA ASN A 480 -19.89 -21.29 -9.73
C ASN A 480 -20.86 -22.12 -8.87
N ILE A 481 -20.96 -21.83 -7.57
CA ILE A 481 -21.74 -22.63 -6.60
C ILE A 481 -23.20 -22.19 -6.63
N SER A 482 -24.12 -23.15 -6.72
CA SER A 482 -25.57 -22.93 -6.62
C SER A 482 -26.24 -23.74 -5.50
N ASP A 483 -25.66 -24.88 -5.12
CA ASP A 483 -26.12 -25.74 -4.01
C ASP A 483 -25.11 -25.70 -2.84
N ILE A 484 -25.61 -25.35 -1.66
CA ILE A 484 -24.83 -25.28 -0.41
C ILE A 484 -25.28 -26.30 0.65
N SER A 485 -26.03 -27.33 0.26
CA SER A 485 -26.51 -28.40 1.15
C SER A 485 -25.41 -29.08 1.96
N ALA A 486 -24.20 -29.21 1.38
CA ALA A 486 -23.02 -29.75 2.04
C ALA A 486 -22.60 -28.97 3.30
N LEU A 487 -23.00 -27.70 3.43
CA LEU A 487 -22.63 -26.86 4.59
C LEU A 487 -23.47 -27.13 5.83
N SER A 488 -24.58 -27.89 5.73
CA SER A 488 -25.56 -28.08 6.80
C SER A 488 -24.98 -28.60 8.13
N GLY A 489 -23.92 -29.41 8.08
CA GLY A 489 -23.23 -29.97 9.25
C GLY A 489 -22.11 -29.10 9.82
N LEU A 490 -21.73 -27.99 9.17
CA LEU A 490 -20.55 -27.19 9.52
C LEU A 490 -20.88 -26.14 10.60
N THR A 491 -21.48 -26.58 11.69
CA THR A 491 -22.05 -25.70 12.73
C THR A 491 -21.02 -24.90 13.53
N ASN A 492 -19.72 -25.22 13.39
CA ASN A 492 -18.63 -24.47 14.01
C ASN A 492 -18.22 -23.21 13.22
N LEU A 493 -18.76 -23.00 12.02
CA LEU A 493 -18.46 -21.84 11.20
C LEU A 493 -18.81 -20.54 11.93
N THR A 494 -17.81 -19.65 12.04
CA THR A 494 -17.94 -18.28 12.49
C THR A 494 -17.81 -17.28 11.33
N ARG A 495 -17.07 -17.65 10.29
CA ARG A 495 -16.88 -16.83 9.08
C ARG A 495 -17.17 -17.65 7.83
N LEU A 496 -18.09 -17.17 7.01
CA LEU A 496 -18.47 -17.77 5.74
C LEU A 496 -18.56 -16.70 4.64
N THR A 497 -17.82 -16.89 3.55
CA THR A 497 -17.94 -16.05 2.35
C THR A 497 -18.36 -16.88 1.15
N LEU A 498 -19.42 -16.44 0.49
CA LEU A 498 -20.08 -17.10 -0.66
C LEU A 498 -20.43 -16.08 -1.75
N TYR A 499 -19.81 -14.91 -1.72
CA TYR A 499 -20.08 -13.83 -2.65
C TYR A 499 -19.78 -14.20 -4.12
N TYR A 500 -20.42 -13.56 -5.09
CA TYR A 500 -20.20 -13.81 -6.52
C TYR A 500 -20.25 -15.31 -6.86
N ASN A 501 -21.40 -15.92 -6.56
CA ASN A 501 -21.75 -17.29 -6.91
C ASN A 501 -23.12 -17.26 -7.63
N SER A 502 -23.84 -18.38 -7.68
CA SER A 502 -25.17 -18.48 -8.30
C SER A 502 -26.23 -18.96 -7.30
N LEU A 503 -26.13 -18.50 -6.04
CA LEU A 503 -27.04 -18.90 -4.97
C LEU A 503 -28.40 -18.20 -5.09
N SER A 504 -29.46 -18.94 -4.84
CA SER A 504 -30.82 -18.41 -4.68
C SER A 504 -31.47 -18.89 -3.37
N ASP A 505 -31.19 -20.14 -2.97
CA ASP A 505 -31.61 -20.72 -1.69
C ASP A 505 -30.45 -20.69 -0.68
N ILE A 506 -30.68 -20.03 0.45
CA ILE A 506 -29.75 -19.97 1.59
C ILE A 506 -30.32 -20.58 2.88
N SER A 507 -31.41 -21.36 2.78
CA SER A 507 -32.11 -21.97 3.91
C SER A 507 -31.18 -22.78 4.83
N VAL A 508 -30.18 -23.45 4.24
CA VAL A 508 -29.14 -24.23 4.95
C VAL A 508 -28.38 -23.40 5.99
N ILE A 509 -28.17 -22.10 5.74
CA ILE A 509 -27.39 -21.22 6.62
C ILE A 509 -28.11 -21.01 7.96
N SER A 510 -29.43 -21.22 8.04
CA SER A 510 -30.20 -21.07 9.28
C SER A 510 -29.72 -21.95 10.45
N GLY A 511 -29.05 -23.08 10.16
CA GLY A 511 -28.44 -23.96 11.15
C GLY A 511 -27.05 -23.51 11.64
N LEU A 512 -26.41 -22.57 10.94
CA LEU A 512 -25.03 -22.11 11.19
C LEU A 512 -25.00 -20.98 12.24
N THR A 513 -25.58 -21.27 13.40
CA THR A 513 -25.86 -20.27 14.46
C THR A 513 -24.63 -19.63 15.10
N ASN A 514 -23.42 -20.12 14.81
CA ASN A 514 -22.16 -19.54 15.26
C ASN A 514 -21.61 -18.43 14.34
N LEU A 515 -22.23 -18.20 13.19
CA LEU A 515 -21.77 -17.19 12.24
C LEU A 515 -21.78 -15.78 12.85
N THR A 516 -20.63 -15.12 12.73
CA THR A 516 -20.42 -13.70 13.04
C THR A 516 -20.20 -12.88 11.77
N TRP A 517 -19.63 -13.50 10.72
CA TRP A 517 -19.32 -12.86 9.45
C TRP A 517 -19.91 -13.66 8.29
N LEU A 518 -20.79 -13.04 7.52
CA LEU A 518 -21.45 -13.65 6.38
C LEU A 518 -21.43 -12.72 5.17
N GLU A 519 -20.84 -13.18 4.06
CA GLU A 519 -20.82 -12.45 2.79
C GLU A 519 -21.50 -13.27 1.70
N LEU A 520 -22.56 -12.72 1.13
CA LEU A 520 -23.44 -13.34 0.13
C LEU A 520 -23.69 -12.41 -1.07
N GLN A 521 -22.96 -11.30 -1.19
CA GLN A 521 -23.14 -10.34 -2.26
C GLN A 521 -22.93 -10.93 -3.66
N GLY A 522 -23.56 -10.38 -4.70
CA GLY A 522 -23.40 -10.85 -6.08
C GLY A 522 -23.97 -12.26 -6.29
N ASN A 523 -25.17 -12.52 -5.78
CA ASN A 523 -25.90 -13.78 -5.95
C ASN A 523 -27.32 -13.47 -6.48
N SER A 524 -28.21 -14.46 -6.50
CA SER A 524 -29.61 -14.32 -6.93
C SER A 524 -30.59 -14.55 -5.75
N ILE A 525 -30.19 -14.16 -4.55
CA ILE A 525 -30.96 -14.41 -3.32
C ILE A 525 -32.13 -13.42 -3.25
N SER A 526 -33.33 -13.91 -2.95
CA SER A 526 -34.52 -13.08 -2.71
C SER A 526 -35.13 -13.28 -1.32
N ASP A 527 -34.99 -14.48 -0.75
CA ASP A 527 -35.45 -14.81 0.60
C ASP A 527 -34.27 -14.84 1.59
N VAL A 528 -34.31 -13.94 2.57
CA VAL A 528 -33.33 -13.84 3.67
C VAL A 528 -33.88 -14.33 5.02
N SER A 529 -34.98 -15.09 5.01
CA SER A 529 -35.63 -15.66 6.20
C SER A 529 -34.65 -16.47 7.08
N ALA A 530 -33.70 -17.17 6.46
CA ALA A 530 -32.66 -17.94 7.12
C ALA A 530 -31.81 -17.10 8.10
N LEU A 531 -31.69 -15.80 7.86
CA LEU A 531 -30.85 -14.90 8.66
C LEU A 531 -31.51 -14.45 9.97
N SER A 532 -32.82 -14.63 10.13
CA SER A 532 -33.59 -14.15 11.29
C SER A 532 -33.12 -14.73 12.63
N ARG A 533 -32.53 -15.94 12.63
CA ARG A 533 -32.10 -16.66 13.84
C ARG A 533 -30.60 -16.62 14.09
N LEU A 534 -29.83 -16.00 13.20
CA LEU A 534 -28.38 -15.92 13.29
C LEU A 534 -27.98 -14.71 14.14
N THR A 535 -28.18 -14.83 15.46
CA THR A 535 -28.08 -13.71 16.40
C THR A 535 -26.65 -13.30 16.75
N LYS A 536 -25.63 -13.98 16.21
CA LYS A 536 -24.21 -13.64 16.43
C LYS A 536 -23.62 -12.83 15.27
N LEU A 537 -24.38 -12.62 14.20
CA LEU A 537 -23.91 -11.88 13.03
C LEU A 537 -23.58 -10.43 13.39
N THR A 538 -22.36 -10.03 13.07
CA THR A 538 -21.87 -8.64 13.18
C THR A 538 -21.65 -8.02 11.82
N LEU A 539 -21.43 -8.83 10.78
CA LEU A 539 -21.31 -8.36 9.41
C LEU A 539 -22.12 -9.25 8.47
N ILE A 540 -23.00 -8.62 7.69
CA ILE A 540 -23.80 -9.25 6.66
C ILE A 540 -23.64 -8.49 5.34
N GLY A 541 -22.97 -9.08 4.36
CA GLY A 541 -22.90 -8.59 2.98
C GLY A 541 -23.99 -9.24 2.14
N LEU A 542 -24.96 -8.46 1.67
CA LEU A 542 -26.08 -8.91 0.83
C LEU A 542 -26.22 -8.09 -0.46
N TRP A 543 -25.27 -7.20 -0.74
CA TRP A 543 -25.41 -6.31 -1.89
C TRP A 543 -25.41 -7.07 -3.22
N ASP A 544 -26.00 -6.50 -4.27
CA ASP A 544 -26.12 -7.16 -5.59
C ASP A 544 -26.81 -8.53 -5.50
N ASN A 545 -28.09 -8.48 -5.12
CA ASN A 545 -29.00 -9.63 -4.99
C ASN A 545 -30.42 -9.21 -5.42
N ASN A 546 -31.39 -10.11 -5.26
CA ASN A 546 -32.79 -9.87 -5.64
C ASN A 546 -33.72 -9.73 -4.41
N ILE A 547 -33.21 -9.15 -3.31
CA ILE A 547 -33.93 -9.01 -2.05
C ILE A 547 -34.89 -7.83 -2.12
N SER A 548 -36.16 -8.07 -1.75
CA SER A 548 -37.15 -7.01 -1.64
C SER A 548 -37.61 -6.77 -0.20
N ASP A 549 -37.66 -7.82 0.63
CA ASP A 549 -38.12 -7.77 2.02
C ASP A 549 -36.97 -7.91 3.01
N LEU A 550 -36.81 -6.90 3.88
CA LEU A 550 -35.84 -6.89 4.98
C LEU A 550 -36.45 -7.22 6.34
N SER A 551 -37.73 -7.60 6.41
CA SER A 551 -38.42 -7.98 7.65
C SER A 551 -37.69 -9.09 8.44
N PRO A 552 -36.99 -10.08 7.82
CA PRO A 552 -36.23 -11.07 8.57
C PRO A 552 -35.03 -10.48 9.31
N LEU A 553 -34.37 -9.47 8.74
CA LEU A 553 -33.27 -8.76 9.38
C LEU A 553 -33.77 -7.90 10.55
N VAL A 554 -34.93 -7.26 10.38
CA VAL A 554 -35.60 -6.53 11.48
C VAL A 554 -35.98 -7.48 12.62
N SER A 555 -36.38 -8.71 12.29
CA SER A 555 -36.75 -9.74 13.28
C SER A 555 -35.54 -10.39 13.97
N ASN A 556 -34.33 -10.24 13.41
CA ASN A 556 -33.13 -10.74 14.04
C ASN A 556 -32.86 -9.96 15.35
N ALA A 557 -32.90 -10.69 16.47
CA ALA A 557 -32.74 -10.14 17.81
C ALA A 557 -31.28 -9.84 18.18
N GLY A 558 -30.32 -10.39 17.44
CA GLY A 558 -28.90 -10.17 17.65
C GLY A 558 -28.36 -8.88 17.02
N LEU A 559 -28.95 -8.44 15.91
CA LEU A 559 -28.51 -7.24 15.20
C LEU A 559 -28.75 -5.96 16.03
N GLY A 560 -27.70 -5.19 16.22
CA GLY A 560 -27.69 -3.94 16.97
C GLY A 560 -26.47 -3.07 16.69
N ARG A 561 -26.00 -2.37 17.73
CA ARG A 561 -24.95 -1.36 17.60
C ARG A 561 -23.60 -1.97 17.19
N ASN A 562 -22.97 -1.37 16.19
CA ASN A 562 -21.70 -1.77 15.56
C ASN A 562 -21.80 -2.96 14.61
N ASP A 563 -23.00 -3.48 14.36
CA ASP A 563 -23.20 -4.48 13.31
C ASP A 563 -23.37 -3.78 11.97
N THR A 564 -22.91 -4.41 10.89
CA THR A 564 -22.99 -3.88 9.53
C THR A 564 -23.86 -4.79 8.66
N VAL A 565 -24.79 -4.18 7.94
CA VAL A 565 -25.64 -4.85 6.94
C VAL A 565 -25.55 -4.08 5.64
N ASP A 566 -24.95 -4.67 4.61
CA ASP A 566 -24.85 -4.09 3.27
C ASP A 566 -25.92 -4.70 2.36
N VAL A 567 -26.96 -3.93 2.04
CA VAL A 567 -28.12 -4.34 1.21
C VAL A 567 -28.20 -3.50 -0.06
N ASP A 568 -27.09 -2.89 -0.46
CA ASP A 568 -27.03 -2.10 -1.69
C ASP A 568 -27.36 -2.96 -2.93
N GLU A 569 -27.74 -2.34 -4.04
CA GLU A 569 -28.02 -3.06 -5.30
C GLU A 569 -29.04 -4.21 -5.13
N ASN A 570 -30.11 -3.97 -4.36
CA ASN A 570 -31.24 -4.88 -4.20
C ASN A 570 -32.56 -4.18 -4.58
N PRO A 571 -33.56 -4.89 -5.14
CA PRO A 571 -34.89 -4.35 -5.45
C PRO A 571 -35.77 -4.20 -4.20
N LEU A 572 -35.29 -3.41 -3.23
CA LEU A 572 -35.93 -3.20 -1.94
C LEU A 572 -37.33 -2.60 -2.09
N SER A 573 -38.31 -3.19 -1.39
CA SER A 573 -39.67 -2.71 -1.37
C SER A 573 -39.77 -1.33 -0.68
N ALA A 574 -40.86 -0.61 -0.94
CA ALA A 574 -41.13 0.66 -0.25
C ALA A 574 -41.21 0.47 1.28
N GLU A 575 -41.70 -0.69 1.75
CA GLU A 575 -41.73 -1.02 3.17
C GLU A 575 -40.32 -1.25 3.72
N SER A 576 -39.46 -1.95 2.97
CA SER A 576 -38.05 -2.13 3.33
C SER A 576 -37.32 -0.80 3.46
N THR A 577 -37.49 0.09 2.48
CA THR A 577 -36.80 1.39 2.46
C THR A 577 -37.35 2.35 3.52
N ASN A 578 -38.68 2.42 3.70
CA ASN A 578 -39.30 3.43 4.56
C ASN A 578 -39.53 2.98 6.00
N THR A 579 -39.53 1.67 6.26
CA THR A 579 -39.83 1.10 7.59
C THR A 579 -38.68 0.23 8.10
N HIS A 580 -38.25 -0.77 7.33
CA HIS A 580 -37.26 -1.75 7.82
C HIS A 580 -35.87 -1.14 8.01
N ILE A 581 -35.36 -0.39 7.03
CA ILE A 581 -34.06 0.30 7.14
C ILE A 581 -34.05 1.28 8.33
N PRO A 582 -35.02 2.21 8.50
CA PRO A 582 -35.07 3.06 9.70
C PRO A 582 -35.15 2.27 11.01
N THR A 583 -35.82 1.12 11.02
CA THR A 583 -35.89 0.26 12.21
C THR A 583 -34.53 -0.35 12.54
N LEU A 584 -33.80 -0.85 11.55
CA LEU A 584 -32.43 -1.37 11.72
C LEU A 584 -31.46 -0.26 12.18
N LEU A 585 -31.53 0.92 11.57
CA LEU A 585 -30.76 2.10 12.00
C LEU A 585 -31.11 2.50 13.44
N GLY A 586 -32.39 2.40 13.82
CA GLY A 586 -32.88 2.63 15.18
C GLY A 586 -32.33 1.64 16.22
N LYS A 587 -31.98 0.41 15.80
CA LYS A 587 -31.23 -0.57 16.62
C LYS A 587 -29.73 -0.26 16.71
N GLY A 588 -29.22 0.71 15.93
CA GLY A 588 -27.81 1.07 15.86
C GLY A 588 -26.99 0.29 14.83
N VAL A 589 -27.65 -0.47 13.94
CA VAL A 589 -27.01 -1.20 12.84
C VAL A 589 -26.52 -0.20 11.79
N ASP A 590 -25.30 -0.35 11.29
CA ASP A 590 -24.79 0.36 10.11
C ASP A 590 -25.36 -0.29 8.85
N VAL A 591 -26.46 0.26 8.33
CA VAL A 591 -27.09 -0.22 7.10
C VAL A 591 -26.51 0.55 5.91
N ARG A 592 -25.77 -0.17 5.05
CA ARG A 592 -25.29 0.36 3.77
C ARG A 592 -26.34 0.08 2.71
N VAL A 593 -26.81 1.15 2.10
CA VAL A 593 -27.78 1.16 1.02
C VAL A 593 -27.41 2.31 0.10
N ASP A 594 -27.59 2.14 -1.20
CA ASP A 594 -27.43 3.17 -2.23
C ASP A 594 -26.03 3.80 -2.29
N LYS A 595 -24.96 3.02 -2.53
CA LYS A 595 -23.66 3.63 -2.79
C LYS A 595 -23.75 4.50 -4.06
N PRO A 596 -23.22 5.73 -4.00
CA PRO A 596 -23.15 6.58 -5.17
C PRO A 596 -22.25 5.94 -6.23
N VAL A 597 -22.64 6.08 -7.50
CA VAL A 597 -21.79 5.74 -8.63
C VAL A 597 -20.67 6.76 -8.74
N ASP A 598 -19.44 6.29 -8.72
CA ASP A 598 -18.26 7.10 -8.93
C ASP A 598 -18.10 7.46 -10.42
N ILE A 599 -18.71 8.58 -10.80
CA ILE A 599 -18.49 9.20 -12.11
C ILE A 599 -17.41 10.26 -11.94
N TYR A 600 -16.18 9.90 -12.33
CA TYR A 600 -14.99 10.74 -12.16
C TYR A 600 -14.98 11.94 -13.10
N ASP A 601 -15.39 11.73 -14.36
CA ASP A 601 -15.46 12.79 -15.34
C ASP A 601 -16.56 13.79 -14.96
N ARG A 602 -16.16 15.04 -14.75
CA ARG A 602 -17.06 16.09 -14.26
C ARG A 602 -18.17 16.37 -15.26
N ASP A 603 -17.86 16.34 -16.55
CA ASP A 603 -18.73 16.79 -17.62
C ASP A 603 -19.69 15.66 -18.03
N LEU A 604 -19.21 14.40 -18.03
CA LEU A 604 -20.06 13.21 -18.08
C LEU A 604 -21.06 13.19 -16.92
N ARG A 605 -20.56 13.39 -15.68
CA ARG A 605 -21.41 13.44 -14.50
C ARG A 605 -22.46 14.54 -14.59
N ALA A 606 -22.09 15.73 -15.05
CA ALA A 606 -23.03 16.84 -15.22
C ALA A 606 -24.12 16.52 -16.25
N LYS A 607 -23.75 15.85 -17.35
CA LYS A 607 -24.70 15.49 -18.40
C LYS A 607 -25.66 14.39 -17.94
N ILE A 608 -25.15 13.36 -17.27
CA ILE A 608 -25.96 12.31 -16.64
C ILE A 608 -26.97 12.92 -15.64
N LYS A 609 -26.50 13.82 -14.74
CA LYS A 609 -27.41 14.49 -13.79
C LYS A 609 -28.54 15.26 -14.47
N THR A 610 -28.22 15.92 -15.58
CA THR A 610 -29.18 16.69 -16.37
C THR A 610 -30.18 15.76 -17.05
N THR A 611 -29.71 14.65 -17.65
CA THR A 611 -30.57 13.65 -18.29
C THR A 611 -31.53 13.00 -17.29
N LEU A 612 -31.06 12.73 -16.07
CA LEU A 612 -31.86 12.13 -15.00
C LEU A 612 -32.75 13.12 -14.24
N GLY A 613 -32.64 14.43 -14.51
CA GLY A 613 -33.41 15.45 -13.79
C GLY A 613 -33.05 15.57 -12.30
N THR A 614 -31.84 15.20 -11.91
CA THR A 614 -31.41 15.17 -10.50
C THR A 614 -31.11 16.58 -9.95
N ALA A 615 -31.41 16.81 -8.67
CA ALA A 615 -31.15 18.09 -8.00
C ALA A 615 -29.64 18.40 -7.90
N VAL A 616 -29.28 19.69 -7.89
CA VAL A 616 -27.89 20.15 -7.75
C VAL A 616 -27.31 19.70 -6.41
N GLY A 617 -26.39 18.72 -6.46
CA GLY A 617 -25.75 18.14 -5.28
C GLY A 617 -26.25 16.74 -4.90
N ALA A 618 -27.31 16.24 -5.55
CA ALA A 618 -27.72 14.85 -5.43
C ALA A 618 -26.60 13.92 -5.93
N THR A 619 -26.37 12.83 -5.20
CA THR A 619 -25.51 11.73 -5.64
C THR A 619 -26.24 10.92 -6.69
N ILE A 620 -25.54 10.48 -7.73
CA ILE A 620 -26.09 9.54 -8.72
C ILE A 620 -25.91 8.15 -8.16
N LYS A 621 -26.99 7.37 -8.07
CA LYS A 621 -26.99 5.97 -7.66
C LYS A 621 -27.04 5.07 -8.89
N ARG A 622 -26.72 3.78 -8.75
CA ARG A 622 -26.83 2.82 -9.88
C ARG A 622 -28.26 2.68 -10.38
N ALA A 623 -29.24 2.69 -9.47
CA ALA A 623 -30.65 2.69 -9.84
C ALA A 623 -31.01 3.90 -10.73
N ASP A 624 -30.40 5.06 -10.49
CA ASP A 624 -30.58 6.22 -11.37
C ASP A 624 -29.91 5.99 -12.73
N MET A 625 -28.71 5.39 -12.77
CA MET A 625 -28.01 5.03 -14.01
C MET A 625 -28.83 4.05 -14.88
N ALA A 626 -29.50 3.09 -14.26
CA ALA A 626 -30.38 2.14 -14.95
C ALA A 626 -31.61 2.81 -15.60
N MET A 627 -31.95 4.05 -15.24
CA MET A 627 -33.02 4.81 -15.92
C MET A 627 -32.56 5.44 -17.24
N LEU A 628 -31.25 5.51 -17.51
CA LEU A 628 -30.73 6.08 -18.75
C LEU A 628 -30.98 5.13 -19.92
N THR A 629 -31.89 5.50 -20.83
CA THR A 629 -32.08 4.81 -22.11
C THR A 629 -31.37 5.50 -23.27
N THR A 630 -31.13 6.81 -23.14
CA THR A 630 -30.44 7.63 -24.14
C THR A 630 -29.56 8.65 -23.45
N LEU A 631 -28.31 8.80 -23.91
CA LEU A 631 -27.37 9.79 -23.39
C LEU A 631 -26.69 10.55 -24.53
N HIS A 632 -26.94 11.86 -24.58
CA HIS A 632 -26.28 12.77 -25.51
C HIS A 632 -25.16 13.53 -24.80
N THR A 633 -23.93 13.30 -25.20
CA THR A 633 -22.71 13.78 -24.53
C THR A 633 -21.65 14.26 -25.53
N SER A 634 -22.04 14.58 -26.76
CA SER A 634 -21.12 15.09 -27.77
C SER A 634 -20.54 16.45 -27.40
N SER A 635 -19.26 16.69 -27.72
CA SER A 635 -18.55 17.96 -27.48
C SER A 635 -18.52 18.40 -26.01
N ALA A 636 -18.42 17.46 -25.07
CA ALA A 636 -18.47 17.70 -23.63
C ALA A 636 -17.11 17.64 -22.93
N GLU A 637 -16.01 17.48 -23.68
CA GLU A 637 -14.64 17.30 -23.16
C GLU A 637 -14.44 16.05 -22.28
N ILE A 638 -15.27 15.02 -22.45
CA ILE A 638 -15.22 13.78 -21.66
C ILE A 638 -13.92 13.03 -21.94
N SER A 639 -13.27 12.58 -20.88
CA SER A 639 -11.98 11.87 -20.92
C SER A 639 -12.06 10.43 -20.44
N THR A 640 -12.96 10.12 -19.50
CA THR A 640 -13.20 8.77 -19.00
C THR A 640 -14.69 8.46 -18.95
N LEU A 641 -15.02 7.21 -19.25
CA LEU A 641 -16.37 6.67 -19.18
C LEU A 641 -16.66 5.94 -17.86
N THR A 642 -15.74 5.96 -16.89
CA THR A 642 -15.95 5.28 -15.60
C THR A 642 -17.24 5.73 -14.92
N GLY A 643 -18.02 4.75 -14.46
CA GLY A 643 -19.36 4.91 -13.92
C GLY A 643 -20.47 4.74 -14.96
N LEU A 644 -20.18 4.80 -16.27
CA LEU A 644 -21.18 4.61 -17.33
C LEU A 644 -21.53 3.13 -17.54
N GLU A 645 -20.68 2.20 -17.11
CA GLU A 645 -20.92 0.76 -17.12
C GLU A 645 -22.20 0.35 -16.36
N TYR A 646 -22.70 1.21 -15.46
CA TYR A 646 -23.93 0.98 -14.71
C TYR A 646 -25.20 1.45 -15.43
N ALA A 647 -25.09 2.07 -16.61
CA ALA A 647 -26.23 2.46 -17.45
C ALA A 647 -26.72 1.31 -18.33
N THR A 648 -27.06 0.17 -17.73
CA THR A 648 -27.30 -1.10 -18.43
C THR A 648 -28.49 -1.09 -19.39
N ASN A 649 -29.43 -0.16 -19.25
CA ASN A 649 -30.59 0.01 -20.15
C ASN A 649 -30.35 1.01 -21.30
N LEU A 650 -29.11 1.46 -21.48
CA LEU A 650 -28.77 2.44 -22.50
C LEU A 650 -28.85 1.81 -23.89
N THR A 651 -29.63 2.44 -24.77
CA THR A 651 -29.83 2.00 -26.16
C THR A 651 -29.18 2.95 -27.17
N HIS A 652 -29.09 4.24 -26.84
CA HIS A 652 -28.54 5.26 -27.71
C HIS A 652 -27.50 6.10 -26.95
N LEU A 653 -26.25 6.08 -27.40
CA LEU A 653 -25.13 6.75 -26.75
C LEU A 653 -24.35 7.61 -27.75
N TYR A 654 -24.35 8.92 -27.54
CA TYR A 654 -23.67 9.88 -28.39
C TYR A 654 -22.49 10.53 -27.66
N LEU A 655 -21.29 10.11 -28.01
CA LEU A 655 -20.01 10.51 -27.40
C LEU A 655 -19.07 11.20 -28.39
N ALA A 656 -19.59 11.66 -29.54
CA ALA A 656 -18.79 12.32 -30.57
C ALA A 656 -18.03 13.55 -30.06
N ASP A 657 -16.85 13.83 -30.63
CA ASP A 657 -16.06 15.04 -30.36
C ASP A 657 -15.66 15.20 -28.88
N ASN A 658 -15.10 14.15 -28.27
CA ASN A 658 -14.60 14.14 -26.89
C ASN A 658 -13.10 13.76 -26.85
N ARG A 659 -12.58 13.40 -25.67
CA ARG A 659 -11.16 13.02 -25.44
C ARG A 659 -11.05 11.59 -24.90
N ILE A 660 -11.98 10.71 -25.27
CA ILE A 660 -12.07 9.35 -24.74
C ILE A 660 -10.99 8.47 -25.39
N SER A 661 -10.27 7.70 -24.59
CA SER A 661 -9.31 6.69 -25.09
C SER A 661 -9.62 5.27 -24.63
N ASP A 662 -10.20 5.12 -23.43
CA ASP A 662 -10.63 3.84 -22.86
C ASP A 662 -12.16 3.72 -22.94
N ILE A 663 -12.62 2.66 -23.60
CA ILE A 663 -14.05 2.33 -23.77
C ILE A 663 -14.43 1.01 -23.10
N SER A 664 -13.61 0.50 -22.17
CA SER A 664 -13.87 -0.72 -21.40
C SER A 664 -15.24 -0.72 -20.72
N ALA A 665 -15.70 0.45 -20.24
CA ALA A 665 -17.02 0.63 -19.64
C ALA A 665 -18.20 0.30 -20.56
N LEU A 666 -17.98 0.20 -21.88
CA LEU A 666 -19.03 -0.13 -22.87
C LEU A 666 -19.19 -1.64 -23.10
N SER A 667 -18.27 -2.47 -22.59
CA SER A 667 -18.28 -3.93 -22.81
C SER A 667 -19.57 -4.60 -22.35
N GLU A 668 -20.10 -4.22 -21.19
CA GLU A 668 -21.28 -4.84 -20.58
C GLU A 668 -22.61 -4.13 -20.92
N LEU A 669 -22.57 -3.08 -21.76
CA LEU A 669 -23.78 -2.35 -22.16
C LEU A 669 -24.48 -3.04 -23.34
N THR A 670 -25.06 -4.21 -23.09
CA THR A 670 -25.58 -5.11 -24.14
C THR A 670 -26.88 -4.65 -24.80
N ASN A 671 -27.47 -3.53 -24.38
CA ASN A 671 -28.70 -2.98 -24.96
C ASN A 671 -28.45 -1.87 -25.99
N LEU A 672 -27.18 -1.55 -26.28
CA LEU A 672 -26.82 -0.50 -27.23
C LEU A 672 -27.25 -0.86 -28.66
N LEU A 673 -27.95 0.08 -29.31
CA LEU A 673 -28.38 0.01 -30.70
C LEU A 673 -27.63 1.04 -31.56
N VAL A 674 -27.36 2.23 -31.00
CA VAL A 674 -26.67 3.33 -31.67
C VAL A 674 -25.57 3.87 -30.77
N LEU A 675 -24.33 3.82 -31.27
CA LEU A 675 -23.14 4.27 -30.57
C LEU A 675 -22.30 5.20 -31.46
N HIS A 676 -22.21 6.47 -31.08
CA HIS A 676 -21.37 7.45 -31.79
C HIS A 676 -20.13 7.77 -30.95
N LEU A 677 -18.97 7.30 -31.38
CA LEU A 677 -17.65 7.51 -30.77
C LEU A 677 -16.73 8.33 -31.68
N ASN A 678 -17.24 8.90 -32.77
CA ASN A 678 -16.42 9.61 -33.76
C ASN A 678 -15.69 10.81 -33.15
N ASN A 679 -14.50 11.13 -33.67
CA ASN A 679 -13.64 12.22 -33.23
C ASN A 679 -13.27 12.13 -31.73
N ASN A 680 -12.71 11.00 -31.31
CA ASN A 680 -12.14 10.76 -29.99
C ASN A 680 -10.66 10.31 -30.12
N ASN A 681 -10.07 9.76 -29.06
CA ASN A 681 -8.68 9.30 -29.03
C ASN A 681 -8.59 7.77 -28.80
N ILE A 682 -9.53 7.02 -29.38
CA ILE A 682 -9.67 5.57 -29.21
C ILE A 682 -8.73 4.84 -30.18
N ALA A 683 -7.87 3.98 -29.65
CA ALA A 683 -7.00 3.11 -30.46
C ALA A 683 -7.50 1.67 -30.50
N ASP A 684 -7.95 1.15 -29.36
CA ASP A 684 -8.45 -0.21 -29.20
C ASP A 684 -9.98 -0.23 -29.09
N ILE A 685 -10.63 -1.01 -29.96
CA ILE A 685 -12.08 -1.25 -29.91
C ILE A 685 -12.46 -2.67 -29.49
N SER A 686 -11.50 -3.47 -29.00
CA SER A 686 -11.75 -4.81 -28.47
C SER A 686 -12.92 -4.88 -27.46
N PRO A 687 -13.19 -3.85 -26.61
CA PRO A 687 -14.35 -3.90 -25.71
C PRO A 687 -15.71 -3.93 -26.42
N LEU A 688 -15.80 -3.41 -27.65
CA LEU A 688 -17.03 -3.49 -28.44
C LEU A 688 -17.23 -4.89 -29.02
N VAL A 689 -16.14 -5.61 -29.30
CA VAL A 689 -16.21 -7.01 -29.77
C VAL A 689 -16.68 -7.92 -28.64
N THR A 690 -16.22 -7.69 -27.40
CA THR A 690 -16.66 -8.45 -26.22
C THR A 690 -18.10 -8.15 -25.83
N ASN A 691 -18.65 -6.99 -26.21
CA ASN A 691 -20.05 -6.67 -25.99
C ASN A 691 -20.94 -7.63 -26.79
N THR A 692 -21.64 -8.54 -26.09
CA THR A 692 -22.50 -9.56 -26.72
C THR A 692 -23.83 -9.01 -27.24
N GLY A 693 -24.17 -7.76 -26.91
CA GLY A 693 -25.39 -7.09 -27.33
C GLY A 693 -25.40 -6.57 -28.76
N LEU A 694 -24.27 -6.02 -29.21
CA LEU A 694 -24.16 -5.41 -30.54
C LEU A 694 -24.30 -6.45 -31.67
N GLY A 695 -25.34 -6.36 -32.49
CA GLY A 695 -25.64 -7.33 -33.52
C GLY A 695 -26.25 -6.73 -34.78
N SER A 696 -27.02 -7.57 -35.48
CA SER A 696 -27.60 -7.21 -36.77
C SER A 696 -28.56 -6.03 -36.66
N GLY A 697 -28.24 -4.93 -37.34
CA GLY A 697 -29.07 -3.72 -37.37
C GLY A 697 -28.57 -2.57 -36.48
N ASP A 698 -27.55 -2.82 -35.67
CA ASP A 698 -26.96 -1.80 -34.79
C ASP A 698 -25.92 -0.94 -35.54
N SER A 699 -25.66 0.26 -35.03
CA SER A 699 -24.78 1.25 -35.66
C SER A 699 -23.69 1.74 -34.71
N VAL A 700 -22.44 1.65 -35.14
CA VAL A 700 -21.26 2.12 -34.41
C VAL A 700 -20.45 3.07 -35.30
N ASP A 701 -20.26 4.32 -34.88
CA ASP A 701 -19.42 5.30 -35.58
C ASP A 701 -18.14 5.58 -34.79
N VAL A 702 -16.99 5.18 -35.35
CA VAL A 702 -15.65 5.35 -34.76
C VAL A 702 -14.75 6.22 -35.65
N ARG A 703 -15.29 6.94 -36.65
CA ARG A 703 -14.51 7.78 -37.55
C ARG A 703 -13.70 8.85 -36.82
N GLY A 704 -12.55 9.23 -37.35
CA GLY A 704 -11.71 10.26 -36.76
C GLY A 704 -11.02 9.87 -35.45
N ASN A 705 -10.96 8.56 -35.13
CA ASN A 705 -10.17 8.02 -34.03
C ASN A 705 -8.83 7.44 -34.52
N PRO A 706 -7.77 7.47 -33.70
CA PRO A 706 -6.46 6.89 -34.03
C PRO A 706 -6.46 5.35 -33.85
N LEU A 707 -7.31 4.64 -34.61
CA LEU A 707 -7.50 3.19 -34.49
C LEU A 707 -6.21 2.39 -34.76
N SER A 708 -5.96 1.36 -33.94
CA SER A 708 -4.84 0.43 -34.12
C SER A 708 -5.03 -0.47 -35.34
N ALA A 709 -3.94 -1.07 -35.83
CA ALA A 709 -4.00 -2.03 -36.92
C ALA A 709 -4.86 -3.26 -36.57
N GLU A 710 -4.88 -3.67 -35.30
CA GLU A 710 -5.71 -4.77 -34.81
C GLU A 710 -7.19 -4.39 -34.79
N SER A 711 -7.52 -3.17 -34.34
CA SER A 711 -8.88 -2.63 -34.42
C SER A 711 -9.42 -2.62 -35.84
N ILE A 712 -8.61 -2.17 -36.81
CA ILE A 712 -8.99 -2.08 -38.23
C ILE A 712 -9.10 -3.46 -38.88
N ASN A 713 -8.11 -4.33 -38.69
CA ASN A 713 -8.00 -5.57 -39.46
C ASN A 713 -8.69 -6.77 -38.80
N THR A 714 -8.97 -6.71 -37.50
CA THR A 714 -9.54 -7.84 -36.73
C THR A 714 -10.89 -7.47 -36.12
N HIS A 715 -10.94 -6.40 -35.31
CA HIS A 715 -12.13 -6.10 -34.52
C HIS A 715 -13.29 -5.53 -35.34
N ILE A 716 -13.02 -4.62 -36.28
CA ILE A 716 -14.05 -4.08 -37.19
C ILE A 716 -14.69 -5.21 -38.03
N PRO A 717 -13.93 -6.08 -38.73
CA PRO A 717 -14.51 -7.22 -39.45
C PRO A 717 -15.33 -8.15 -38.55
N THR A 718 -14.90 -8.35 -37.30
CA THR A 718 -15.64 -9.16 -36.33
C THR A 718 -17.02 -8.56 -36.02
N LEU A 719 -17.09 -7.25 -35.76
CA LEU A 719 -18.36 -6.55 -35.55
C LEU A 719 -19.25 -6.57 -36.80
N GLN A 720 -18.68 -6.33 -37.98
CA GLN A 720 -19.42 -6.38 -39.25
C GLN A 720 -19.97 -7.80 -39.53
N SER A 721 -19.24 -8.85 -39.19
CA SER A 721 -19.69 -10.24 -39.33
C SER A 721 -20.91 -10.56 -38.45
N ARG A 722 -21.11 -9.82 -37.36
CA ARG A 722 -22.30 -9.89 -36.48
C ARG A 722 -23.49 -9.08 -37.03
N GLY A 723 -23.31 -8.38 -38.16
CA GLY A 723 -24.34 -7.53 -38.78
C GLY A 723 -24.37 -6.09 -38.26
N VAL A 724 -23.34 -5.66 -37.50
CA VAL A 724 -23.21 -4.28 -37.02
C VAL A 724 -22.73 -3.38 -38.16
N THR A 725 -23.38 -2.22 -38.34
CA THR A 725 -22.91 -1.19 -39.27
C THR A 725 -21.83 -0.36 -38.60
N VAL A 726 -20.58 -0.51 -39.05
CA VAL A 726 -19.43 0.21 -38.48
C VAL A 726 -18.94 1.29 -39.45
N HIS A 727 -18.92 2.55 -39.01
CA HIS A 727 -18.32 3.68 -39.73
C HIS A 727 -16.93 3.98 -39.17
N PHE A 728 -15.87 3.84 -39.97
CA PHE A 728 -14.48 3.96 -39.49
C PHE A 728 -13.51 4.63 -40.48
N GLU A 729 -13.95 4.95 -41.71
CA GLU A 729 -13.16 5.63 -42.75
C GLU A 729 -13.08 7.15 -42.59
#